data_AF-A0A954CAR5-F1
#
_entry.id   AF-A0A954CAR5-F1
#
_cell.length_a   1.000
_cell.length_b   1.000
_cell.length_c   1.000
_cell.angle_alpha   90.00
_cell.angle_beta   90.00
_cell.angle_gamma   90.00
#
_symmetry.space_group_name_H-M   'P 1'
#
loop_
_entity.id
_entity.type
_entity.pdbx_description
1 polymer ?
#
loop_
_entity_poly.entity_id
_entity_poly.type
_entity_poly.pdbx_seq_one_letter_code
_entity_poly.pdbx_strand_id
1 'polypeptide(L)'
;MADPGHWRFGDGVRQGDRLPEALADGYFHVDERNFAALLAGLSETAGRLPFVDQANRFAGTWQRLFAREDLVVMAEILATRTAPLERRFLDALHRDPAKAGAELRDLAARIDGWLQRLGQLPARPAVELHRRTAELVRTRLGPALAHLPAALLPSGLDPAWGAARDADRRSAVPPGHDPRHDPRHGLQGGFSTLISAVRLLQSMVPAYFQDSLARADHEPAFALVLAFLRLFGDTQQHLNGFTRRHNDFYYRDVLGTRERPAMPEQVLLAFPAATAREALPIRRGDPVLATTADGAPPLRFQADAEAFASTARIAGLHALHFERDPLLSPQREMDFVTRIHRLRLPVEPPAEQGAPSWSLFGRDAAGAEAADAAPMGLVVSTPLLLLREGQRRLDLQLVLRPLGGRAGAAAGAVLDPARCETWLRADPGLVDACGLGPAKTAAARIIAGSTPAQRTVQPAHAALFPDDPLYLVFVLALIRIATPERPRGFSAPFGRLMARLMLGPDRRVPSALSAAEQALVDELADAADRVLAGSDAPEGGDRHGHGASVRTLLTESRVYQYAKYLSDAFTLDLSTAKGWLRIPEIGVAPLETEAGASGRIGLRIVCDLAPDAPAIEADPTAPAAGGDRLPVPAARLLLAPGATLCAYSLLAPFVLEEVEAVVAVEGLRSLKGYSELGPVDATKPFQPFGPAPRIGSSFIVGAYEPALKRVETAHLRLVWSGLPRDFGGFPAYYRQYGEDWSDARFGAEIDWLAGGVWVPASGGEPVPLFGAVDGASRLPATRTLDMRSPAAAEPLPPRLAATDFRYDLAAQGGFVRLRLTGPPGAFGHQLYPLLLSRNMTRTAFWRGPREPINPPYTPVLAGLELDYTARTIIRVSQVPREHAYRQAEFIDHVVPYGSEEVHPVPLQPEPGPLQRRPADGALHIALSGTGPGKPVSLLFWMAERARRRRRYDVPAVAWQYLADGAWRSLPHDLVLADTTSALMRSGLLTLTLPDDLAEAGDAAAGGPRVPGTGHWLRIVTDADPATFPRVARLLANGLTASRVVTDGVPHKPLPAGIAWQLETTPPGLGAMVEVRAATGG
;
A
#
# COMPACT_ATOMS: atom_id res chain seq x y z
N MET A 1 45.45 -12.06 -9.97
CA MET A 1 44.43 -11.97 -8.91
C MET A 1 43.17 -12.59 -9.47
N ALA A 2 42.72 -13.69 -8.89
CA ALA A 2 41.58 -14.47 -9.36
C ALA A 2 40.30 -13.94 -8.71
N ASP A 3 39.28 -13.79 -9.55
CA ASP A 3 37.90 -13.45 -9.23
C ASP A 3 37.30 -14.50 -8.25
N PRO A 4 36.75 -14.13 -7.08
CA PRO A 4 36.09 -15.07 -6.20
C PRO A 4 34.73 -15.45 -6.81
N GLY A 5 34.78 -16.37 -7.77
CA GLY A 5 33.64 -16.99 -8.40
C GLY A 5 32.68 -17.56 -7.35
N HIS A 6 31.42 -17.16 -7.49
CA HIS A 6 30.27 -17.67 -6.77
C HIS A 6 30.31 -19.21 -6.63
N TRP A 7 30.53 -19.69 -5.41
CA TRP A 7 30.12 -21.04 -5.04
C TRP A 7 28.59 -21.09 -5.10
N ARG A 8 28.03 -21.47 -6.25
CA ARG A 8 26.63 -21.83 -6.35
C ARG A 8 26.44 -23.15 -5.59
N PHE A 9 26.02 -23.05 -4.35
CA PHE A 9 25.33 -24.17 -3.71
C PHE A 9 24.04 -24.37 -4.50
N GLY A 10 23.96 -25.47 -5.25
CA GLY A 10 22.67 -25.94 -5.76
C GLY A 10 21.73 -26.07 -4.57
N ASP A 11 20.51 -25.59 -4.74
CA ASP A 11 19.37 -25.56 -3.82
C ASP A 11 18.83 -26.96 -3.49
N GLY A 12 19.73 -27.96 -3.51
CA GLY A 12 19.51 -29.39 -3.48
C GLY A 12 18.47 -29.80 -2.48
N VAL A 13 17.25 -29.98 -2.98
CA VAL A 13 16.20 -30.67 -2.25
C VAL A 13 16.58 -32.14 -2.12
N ARG A 14 17.36 -32.68 -3.09
CA ARG A 14 17.89 -34.04 -3.13
C ARG A 14 19.31 -34.12 -2.61
N GLN A 15 19.65 -35.23 -1.96
CA GLN A 15 20.97 -35.47 -1.35
C GLN A 15 22.12 -35.38 -2.38
N GLY A 16 21.92 -35.79 -3.63
CA GLY A 16 22.93 -35.74 -4.69
C GLY A 16 23.32 -34.32 -5.14
N ASP A 17 22.40 -33.37 -5.06
CA ASP A 17 22.60 -31.99 -5.51
C ASP A 17 23.34 -31.13 -4.46
N ARG A 18 23.61 -31.71 -3.29
CA ARG A 18 24.32 -31.06 -2.18
C ARG A 18 25.81 -31.42 -2.14
N LEU A 19 26.25 -32.36 -2.95
CA LEU A 19 27.66 -32.77 -2.99
C LEU A 19 28.44 -31.71 -3.79
N PRO A 20 29.43 -31.03 -3.19
CA PRO A 20 30.32 -30.14 -3.94
C PRO A 20 30.95 -30.91 -5.10
N GLU A 21 31.00 -30.29 -6.29
CA GLU A 21 31.60 -30.92 -7.48
C GLU A 21 33.05 -31.37 -7.24
N ALA A 22 33.79 -30.63 -6.40
CA ALA A 22 35.14 -30.99 -5.96
C ALA A 22 35.25 -32.30 -5.15
N LEU A 23 34.14 -32.79 -4.59
CA LEU A 23 34.03 -34.05 -3.87
C LEU A 23 33.36 -35.15 -4.71
N ALA A 24 32.97 -34.85 -5.96
CA ALA A 24 32.38 -35.83 -6.86
C ALA A 24 33.43 -36.86 -7.30
N ASP A 25 32.95 -38.08 -7.56
CA ASP A 25 33.80 -39.14 -8.09
C ASP A 25 34.31 -38.76 -9.49
N GLY A 26 35.60 -38.97 -9.74
CA GLY A 26 36.24 -38.59 -11.00
C GLY A 26 36.51 -37.09 -11.20
N TYR A 27 36.39 -36.24 -10.16
CA TYR A 27 36.71 -34.80 -10.27
C TYR A 27 38.14 -34.53 -10.78
N PHE A 28 39.12 -35.33 -10.33
CA PHE A 28 40.43 -35.39 -10.95
C PHE A 28 40.99 -36.82 -10.89
N HIS A 29 41.77 -37.20 -11.90
CA HIS A 29 42.48 -38.48 -11.95
C HIS A 29 43.97 -38.27 -11.70
N VAL A 30 44.61 -39.18 -10.96
CA VAL A 30 46.05 -39.14 -10.67
C VAL A 30 46.87 -39.40 -11.93
N ASP A 31 46.37 -40.26 -12.82
CA ASP A 31 46.91 -40.47 -14.16
C ASP A 31 45.80 -40.36 -15.21
N GLU A 32 45.86 -39.29 -16.00
CA GLU A 32 44.88 -38.94 -17.04
C GLU A 32 45.24 -39.51 -18.43
N ARG A 33 46.34 -40.26 -18.56
CA ARG A 33 46.80 -40.78 -19.86
C ARG A 33 45.91 -41.92 -20.32
N ASN A 34 45.25 -41.74 -21.45
CA ASN A 34 44.53 -42.84 -22.11
C ASN A 34 45.50 -43.82 -22.81
N PHE A 35 44.96 -44.94 -23.29
CA PHE A 35 45.74 -46.02 -23.95
C PHE A 35 46.63 -45.51 -25.10
N ALA A 36 46.10 -44.61 -25.94
CA ALA A 36 46.86 -44.02 -27.04
C ALA A 36 48.01 -43.11 -26.55
N ALA A 37 47.78 -42.32 -25.50
CA ALA A 37 48.83 -41.50 -24.89
C ALA A 37 49.94 -42.34 -24.26
N LEU A 38 49.61 -43.48 -23.64
CA LEU A 38 50.60 -44.43 -23.11
C LEU A 38 51.43 -45.07 -24.23
N LEU A 39 50.78 -45.48 -25.33
CA LEU A 39 51.46 -46.06 -26.48
C LEU A 39 52.39 -45.06 -27.18
N ALA A 40 51.94 -43.82 -27.38
CA ALA A 40 52.76 -42.74 -27.93
C ALA A 40 53.96 -42.42 -27.03
N GLY A 41 53.74 -42.35 -25.71
CA GLY A 41 54.80 -42.12 -24.72
C GLY A 41 55.84 -43.25 -24.66
N LEU A 42 55.41 -44.51 -24.81
CA LEU A 42 56.32 -45.66 -24.91
C LEU A 42 57.16 -45.60 -26.19
N SER A 43 56.55 -45.27 -27.34
CA SER A 43 57.27 -45.05 -28.60
C SER A 43 58.33 -43.96 -28.45
N GLU A 44 57.98 -42.81 -27.89
CA GLU A 44 58.94 -41.71 -27.66
C GLU A 44 60.10 -42.15 -26.75
N THR A 45 59.79 -42.90 -25.68
CA THR A 45 60.79 -43.42 -24.76
C THR A 45 61.71 -44.44 -25.44
N ALA A 46 61.15 -45.33 -26.27
CA ALA A 46 61.90 -46.31 -27.07
C ALA A 46 62.90 -45.64 -28.03
N GLY A 47 62.58 -44.45 -28.54
CA GLY A 47 63.49 -43.64 -29.33
C GLY A 47 64.73 -43.15 -28.60
N ARG A 48 64.69 -43.07 -27.26
CA ARG A 48 65.82 -42.66 -26.40
C ARG A 48 66.55 -43.85 -25.79
N LEU A 49 65.97 -45.04 -25.86
CA LEU A 49 66.56 -46.26 -25.31
C LEU A 49 67.51 -46.90 -26.34
N PRO A 50 68.80 -47.05 -26.03
CA PRO A 50 69.73 -47.71 -26.93
C PRO A 50 69.34 -49.16 -27.13
N PHE A 51 69.32 -49.60 -28.39
CA PHE A 51 69.19 -50.99 -28.78
C PHE A 51 70.57 -51.56 -29.03
N VAL A 52 70.89 -52.65 -28.34
CA VAL A 52 72.19 -53.33 -28.45
C VAL A 52 71.96 -54.66 -29.15
N ASP A 53 72.74 -54.95 -30.20
CA ASP A 53 72.64 -56.22 -30.93
C ASP A 53 73.14 -57.41 -30.10
N GLN A 54 72.97 -58.62 -30.63
CA GLN A 54 73.42 -59.87 -29.99
C GLN A 54 74.96 -59.92 -29.79
N ALA A 55 75.72 -59.05 -30.46
CA ALA A 55 77.17 -58.92 -30.30
C ALA A 55 77.56 -57.79 -29.31
N ASN A 56 76.60 -57.29 -28.53
CA ASN A 56 76.75 -56.21 -27.56
C ASN A 56 77.18 -54.85 -28.17
N ARG A 57 76.86 -54.60 -29.45
CA ARG A 57 77.17 -53.34 -30.14
C ARG A 57 75.93 -52.47 -30.25
N PHE A 58 76.12 -51.16 -30.15
CA PHE A 58 75.05 -50.19 -30.36
C PHE A 58 74.51 -50.31 -31.80
N ALA A 59 73.24 -50.70 -31.92
CA ALA A 59 72.55 -50.99 -33.17
C ALA A 59 71.32 -50.09 -33.38
N GLY A 60 71.40 -48.85 -32.88
CA GLY A 60 70.34 -47.85 -32.95
C GLY A 60 69.53 -47.80 -31.65
N THR A 61 68.24 -47.50 -31.77
CA THR A 61 67.32 -47.40 -30.63
C THR A 61 66.14 -48.34 -30.80
N TRP A 62 65.40 -48.56 -29.73
CA TRP A 62 64.19 -49.40 -29.74
C TRP A 62 63.06 -48.83 -30.61
N GLN A 63 63.21 -47.61 -31.16
CA GLN A 63 62.26 -47.00 -32.10
C GLN A 63 61.89 -47.91 -33.28
N ARG A 64 62.82 -48.78 -33.72
CA ARG A 64 62.59 -49.68 -34.86
C ARG A 64 61.39 -50.60 -34.66
N LEU A 65 61.13 -51.04 -33.43
CA LEU A 65 59.96 -51.87 -33.06
C LEU A 65 58.63 -51.14 -33.30
N PHE A 66 58.62 -49.81 -33.14
CA PHE A 66 57.42 -48.97 -33.25
C PHE A 66 57.27 -48.33 -34.64
N ALA A 67 58.36 -48.24 -35.40
CA ALA A 67 58.40 -47.49 -36.66
C ALA A 67 57.53 -48.08 -37.77
N ARG A 68 57.25 -49.40 -37.72
CA ARG A 68 56.48 -50.13 -38.75
C ARG A 68 55.03 -50.41 -38.37
N GLU A 69 54.56 -49.87 -37.24
CA GLU A 69 53.22 -50.12 -36.72
C GLU A 69 52.33 -48.89 -36.91
N ASP A 70 51.18 -49.08 -37.54
CA ASP A 70 50.22 -48.00 -37.85
C ASP A 70 49.54 -47.43 -36.61
N LEU A 71 49.31 -48.29 -35.60
CA LEU A 71 48.82 -47.87 -34.28
C LEU A 71 49.68 -46.80 -33.62
N VAL A 72 51.00 -46.80 -33.87
CA VAL A 72 51.91 -45.82 -33.27
C VAL A 72 51.70 -44.44 -33.87
N VAL A 73 51.54 -44.34 -35.20
CA VAL A 73 51.28 -43.05 -35.86
C VAL A 73 49.92 -42.50 -35.42
N MET A 74 48.91 -43.35 -35.36
CA MET A 74 47.57 -42.98 -34.87
C MET A 74 47.60 -42.56 -33.40
N ALA A 75 48.35 -43.27 -32.55
CA ALA A 75 48.55 -42.91 -31.15
C ALA A 75 49.27 -41.57 -30.99
N GLU A 76 50.28 -41.27 -31.79
CA GLU A 76 50.98 -39.98 -31.79
C GLU A 76 50.04 -38.81 -32.16
N ILE A 77 49.13 -39.01 -33.11
CA ILE A 77 48.10 -38.02 -33.46
C ILE A 77 47.16 -37.81 -32.27
N LEU A 78 46.62 -38.88 -31.69
CA LEU A 78 45.70 -38.82 -30.54
C LEU A 78 46.35 -38.23 -29.28
N ALA A 79 47.64 -38.50 -29.07
CA ALA A 79 48.39 -38.01 -27.92
C ALA A 79 48.84 -36.54 -28.06
N THR A 80 48.70 -35.93 -29.24
CA THR A 80 49.10 -34.54 -29.46
C THR A 80 48.20 -33.58 -28.70
N ARG A 81 48.71 -33.01 -27.59
CA ARG A 81 47.99 -32.01 -26.80
C ARG A 81 47.96 -30.66 -27.53
N THR A 82 46.81 -30.26 -28.04
CA THR A 82 46.65 -29.01 -28.82
C THR A 82 46.70 -27.75 -27.96
N ALA A 83 46.14 -27.77 -26.75
CA ALA A 83 46.10 -26.59 -25.87
C ALA A 83 47.50 -26.06 -25.44
N PRO A 84 48.47 -26.91 -25.03
CA PRO A 84 49.83 -26.44 -24.76
C PRO A 84 50.55 -25.88 -26.00
N LEU A 85 50.27 -26.44 -27.19
CA LEU A 85 50.84 -25.96 -28.45
C LEU A 85 50.27 -24.58 -28.81
N GLU A 86 48.96 -24.40 -28.70
CA GLU A 86 48.31 -23.09 -28.88
C GLU A 86 48.85 -22.06 -27.89
N ARG A 87 49.02 -22.43 -26.61
CA ARG A 87 49.58 -21.52 -25.61
C ARG A 87 51.03 -21.13 -25.93
N ARG A 88 51.90 -22.10 -26.27
CA ARG A 88 53.29 -21.84 -26.68
C ARG A 88 53.38 -20.95 -27.91
N PHE A 89 52.55 -21.22 -28.92
CA PHE A 89 52.51 -20.42 -30.15
C PHE A 89 52.03 -19.00 -29.88
N LEU A 90 50.94 -18.81 -29.12
CA LEU A 90 50.45 -17.49 -28.76
C LEU A 90 51.49 -16.73 -27.92
N ASP A 91 52.10 -17.37 -26.92
CA ASP A 91 53.17 -16.76 -26.12
C ASP A 91 54.37 -16.36 -27.01
N ALA A 92 54.74 -17.18 -27.99
CA ALA A 92 55.80 -16.88 -28.95
C ALA A 92 55.41 -15.75 -29.92
N LEU A 93 54.18 -15.73 -30.42
CA LEU A 93 53.69 -14.73 -31.39
C LEU A 93 53.72 -13.31 -30.81
N HIS A 94 53.45 -13.17 -29.51
CA HIS A 94 53.52 -11.88 -28.81
C HIS A 94 54.96 -11.41 -28.57
N ARG A 95 55.91 -12.34 -28.36
CA ARG A 95 57.28 -12.02 -27.93
C ARG A 95 58.29 -11.97 -29.08
N ASP A 96 58.26 -12.96 -29.97
CA ASP A 96 59.23 -13.17 -31.04
C ASP A 96 58.58 -13.93 -32.23
N PRO A 97 58.18 -13.21 -33.30
CA PRO A 97 57.56 -13.80 -34.48
C PRO A 97 58.40 -14.90 -35.15
N ALA A 98 59.72 -14.88 -35.02
CA ALA A 98 60.60 -15.92 -35.59
C ALA A 98 60.43 -17.25 -34.83
N LYS A 99 60.26 -17.20 -33.50
CA LYS A 99 59.93 -18.38 -32.69
C LYS A 99 58.53 -18.91 -32.97
N ALA A 100 57.55 -18.02 -33.17
CA ALA A 100 56.21 -18.43 -33.61
C ALA A 100 56.23 -19.13 -34.98
N GLY A 101 57.06 -18.63 -35.90
CA GLY A 101 57.34 -19.30 -37.18
C GLY A 101 57.99 -20.67 -37.02
N ALA A 102 58.87 -20.86 -36.02
CA ALA A 102 59.45 -22.17 -35.71
C ALA A 102 58.39 -23.17 -35.20
N GLU A 103 57.52 -22.76 -34.27
CA GLU A 103 56.43 -23.62 -33.76
C GLU A 103 55.45 -24.05 -34.88
N LEU A 104 55.17 -23.15 -35.83
CA LEU A 104 54.37 -23.45 -37.01
C LEU A 104 55.07 -24.47 -37.92
N ARG A 105 56.38 -24.29 -38.19
CA ARG A 105 57.18 -25.25 -38.97
C ARG A 105 57.23 -26.62 -38.32
N ASP A 106 57.43 -26.68 -37.01
CA ASP A 106 57.52 -27.94 -36.28
C ASP A 106 56.20 -28.71 -36.35
N LEU A 107 55.06 -28.03 -36.23
CA LEU A 107 53.75 -28.66 -36.36
C LEU A 107 53.47 -29.14 -37.79
N ALA A 108 53.84 -28.34 -38.80
CA ALA A 108 53.72 -28.74 -40.20
C ALA A 108 54.60 -29.96 -40.53
N ALA A 109 55.86 -29.96 -40.07
CA ALA A 109 56.77 -31.09 -40.22
C ALA A 109 56.26 -32.35 -39.50
N ARG A 110 55.59 -32.19 -38.34
CA ARG A 110 54.97 -33.32 -37.63
C ARG A 110 53.82 -33.93 -38.42
N ILE A 111 52.93 -33.10 -38.99
CA ILE A 111 51.84 -33.57 -39.84
C ILE A 111 52.37 -34.26 -41.10
N ASP A 112 53.41 -33.70 -41.71
CA ASP A 112 54.07 -34.30 -42.87
C ASP A 112 54.72 -35.66 -42.52
N GLY A 113 55.39 -35.74 -41.38
CA GLY A 113 55.95 -36.99 -40.87
C GLY A 113 54.89 -38.07 -40.66
N TRP A 114 53.70 -37.71 -40.18
CA TRP A 114 52.57 -38.63 -40.11
C TRP A 114 52.10 -39.07 -41.49
N LEU A 115 51.94 -38.13 -42.42
CA LEU A 115 51.51 -38.41 -43.79
C LEU A 115 52.45 -39.40 -44.49
N GLN A 116 53.77 -39.14 -44.44
CA GLN A 116 54.79 -39.97 -45.06
C GLN A 116 54.83 -41.37 -44.43
N ARG A 117 54.80 -41.48 -43.10
CA ARG A 117 54.79 -42.77 -42.39
C ARG A 117 53.54 -43.59 -42.74
N LEU A 118 52.36 -42.96 -42.76
CA LEU A 118 51.13 -43.65 -43.15
C LEU A 118 51.18 -44.16 -44.61
N GLY A 119 51.86 -43.44 -45.52
CA GLY A 119 52.00 -43.84 -46.92
C GLY A 119 52.92 -45.05 -47.14
N GLN A 120 53.80 -45.37 -46.19
CA GLN A 120 54.70 -46.52 -46.25
C GLN A 120 54.10 -47.79 -45.63
N LEU A 121 52.94 -47.69 -44.98
CA LEU A 121 52.33 -48.78 -44.24
C LEU A 121 51.24 -49.48 -45.06
N PRO A 122 51.28 -50.82 -45.22
CA PRO A 122 50.35 -51.54 -46.08
C PRO A 122 48.97 -51.81 -45.44
N ALA A 123 48.80 -51.49 -44.15
CA ALA A 123 47.56 -51.77 -43.43
C ALA A 123 46.39 -50.93 -43.97
N ARG A 124 45.23 -51.57 -44.22
CA ARG A 124 44.03 -50.90 -44.78
C ARG A 124 43.62 -49.64 -44.00
N PRO A 125 43.58 -49.63 -42.64
CA PRO A 125 43.29 -48.42 -41.88
C PRO A 125 44.33 -47.29 -42.11
N ALA A 126 45.62 -47.64 -42.19
CA ALA A 126 46.70 -46.70 -42.47
C ALA A 126 46.59 -46.08 -43.87
N VAL A 127 46.27 -46.90 -44.89
CA VAL A 127 46.10 -46.44 -46.28
C VAL A 127 44.92 -45.47 -46.41
N GLU A 128 43.78 -45.77 -45.79
CA GLU A 128 42.62 -44.87 -45.83
C GLU A 128 42.87 -43.58 -45.03
N LEU A 129 43.54 -43.67 -43.88
CA LEU A 129 43.94 -42.49 -43.11
C LEU A 129 44.98 -41.65 -43.87
N HIS A 130 45.93 -42.27 -44.57
CA HIS A 130 46.86 -41.58 -45.47
C HIS A 130 46.10 -40.80 -46.55
N ARG A 131 45.14 -41.43 -47.23
CA ARG A 131 44.31 -40.79 -48.26
C ARG A 131 43.57 -39.56 -47.72
N ARG A 132 42.95 -39.67 -46.55
CA ARG A 132 42.24 -38.57 -45.87
C ARG A 132 43.18 -37.45 -45.45
N THR A 133 44.34 -37.80 -44.92
CA THR A 133 45.36 -36.83 -44.48
C THR A 133 45.96 -36.11 -45.67
N ALA A 134 46.26 -36.81 -46.77
CA ALA A 134 46.72 -36.23 -48.02
C ALA A 134 45.69 -35.26 -48.63
N GLU A 135 44.40 -35.60 -48.56
CA GLU A 135 43.32 -34.71 -48.99
C GLU A 135 43.23 -33.44 -48.15
N LEU A 136 43.31 -33.57 -46.82
CA LEU A 136 43.31 -32.45 -45.89
C LEU A 136 44.51 -31.52 -46.11
N VAL A 137 45.68 -32.12 -46.35
CA VAL A 137 46.90 -31.40 -46.69
C VAL A 137 46.72 -30.62 -47.99
N ARG A 138 46.22 -31.25 -49.06
CA ARG A 138 46.08 -30.62 -50.38
C ARG A 138 45.02 -29.51 -50.43
N THR A 139 43.88 -29.72 -49.76
CA THR A 139 42.71 -28.83 -49.86
C THR A 139 42.70 -27.69 -48.86
N ARG A 140 43.35 -27.85 -47.69
CA ARG A 140 43.30 -26.86 -46.61
C ARG A 140 44.68 -26.42 -46.13
N LEU A 141 45.58 -27.35 -45.80
CA LEU A 141 46.86 -26.97 -45.18
C LEU A 141 47.82 -26.33 -46.19
N GLY A 142 47.95 -26.90 -47.39
CA GLY A 142 48.79 -26.37 -48.47
C GLY A 142 48.45 -24.93 -48.83
N PRO A 143 47.18 -24.61 -49.17
CA PRO A 143 46.75 -23.24 -49.45
C PRO A 143 46.97 -22.28 -48.27
N ALA A 144 46.70 -22.71 -47.03
CA ALA A 144 46.89 -21.87 -45.85
C ALA A 144 48.37 -21.52 -45.60
N LEU A 145 49.28 -22.41 -45.96
CA LEU A 145 50.72 -22.17 -45.86
C LEU A 145 51.32 -21.45 -47.08
N ALA A 146 50.62 -21.44 -48.22
CA ALA A 146 51.09 -20.80 -49.46
C ALA A 146 51.27 -19.27 -49.35
N HIS A 147 50.64 -18.64 -48.37
CA HIS A 147 50.74 -17.20 -48.11
C HIS A 147 51.92 -16.82 -47.20
N LEU A 148 52.67 -17.80 -46.69
CA LEU A 148 53.82 -17.57 -45.81
C LEU A 148 55.14 -17.46 -46.62
N PRO A 149 56.12 -16.67 -46.13
CA PRO A 149 57.47 -16.64 -46.70
C PRO A 149 58.11 -18.02 -46.80
N ALA A 150 58.78 -18.33 -47.91
CA ALA A 150 59.40 -19.64 -48.14
C ALA A 150 60.41 -20.05 -47.06
N ALA A 151 61.09 -19.08 -46.43
CA ALA A 151 62.03 -19.31 -45.32
C ALA A 151 61.35 -19.91 -44.06
N LEU A 152 60.02 -19.79 -43.96
CA LEU A 152 59.20 -20.28 -42.86
C LEU A 152 58.50 -21.62 -43.18
N LEU A 153 58.83 -22.28 -44.30
CA LEU A 153 58.32 -23.62 -44.62
C LEU A 153 59.41 -24.68 -44.36
N PRO A 154 59.07 -25.88 -43.85
CA PRO A 154 60.02 -27.00 -43.76
C PRO A 154 60.53 -27.41 -45.15
N SER A 155 61.82 -27.74 -45.27
CA SER A 155 62.38 -28.34 -46.48
C SER A 155 61.99 -29.82 -46.57
N GLY A 156 61.59 -30.29 -47.76
CA GLY A 156 61.33 -31.72 -48.01
C GLY A 156 59.93 -32.22 -47.67
N LEU A 157 58.93 -31.33 -47.65
CA LEU A 157 57.52 -31.70 -47.50
C LEU A 157 57.03 -32.61 -48.64
N ASP A 158 56.06 -33.49 -48.33
CA ASP A 158 55.42 -34.35 -49.32
C ASP A 158 54.80 -33.54 -50.48
N PRO A 159 54.82 -34.03 -51.74
CA PRO A 159 54.23 -33.35 -52.88
C PRO A 159 52.76 -32.94 -52.69
N ALA A 160 52.01 -33.64 -51.84
CA ALA A 160 50.62 -33.34 -51.51
C ALA A 160 50.44 -31.93 -50.89
N TRP A 161 51.47 -31.37 -50.25
CA TRP A 161 51.40 -30.01 -49.68
C TRP A 161 51.28 -28.92 -50.74
N GLY A 162 51.70 -29.16 -51.99
CA GLY A 162 51.63 -28.19 -53.10
C GLY A 162 52.43 -26.89 -52.91
N ALA A 163 52.99 -26.65 -51.72
CA ALA A 163 53.63 -25.40 -51.31
C ALA A 163 55.04 -25.19 -51.92
N ALA A 164 55.64 -26.23 -52.51
CA ALA A 164 56.94 -26.13 -53.17
C ALA A 164 56.87 -25.77 -54.67
N ARG A 165 55.69 -25.69 -55.31
CA ARG A 165 55.57 -25.35 -56.74
C ARG A 165 55.22 -23.88 -57.05
N ASP A 166 54.82 -23.10 -56.05
CA ASP A 166 54.50 -21.66 -56.21
C ASP A 166 55.44 -20.71 -55.44
N ALA A 167 56.38 -21.23 -54.65
CA ALA A 167 57.40 -20.41 -53.96
C ALA A 167 58.35 -19.72 -54.96
N ASP A 168 58.67 -20.37 -56.09
CA ASP A 168 59.52 -19.80 -57.15
C ASP A 168 58.79 -18.78 -58.05
N ARG A 169 57.44 -18.68 -58.00
CA ARG A 169 56.66 -17.72 -58.80
C ARG A 169 56.30 -16.43 -58.07
N ARG A 170 56.65 -16.27 -56.80
CA ARG A 170 56.27 -15.09 -55.96
C ARG A 170 57.46 -14.22 -55.53
N SER A 171 58.58 -14.27 -56.27
CA SER A 171 59.73 -13.35 -56.12
C SER A 171 59.54 -11.99 -56.86
N ALA A 172 58.31 -11.54 -57.12
CA ALA A 172 58.06 -10.35 -57.95
C ALA A 172 56.92 -9.46 -57.43
N VAL A 173 56.84 -9.21 -56.13
CA VAL A 173 56.09 -8.08 -55.58
C VAL A 173 57.06 -7.24 -54.73
N PRO A 174 57.25 -5.94 -55.04
CA PRO A 174 58.18 -5.08 -54.31
C PRO A 174 57.66 -4.81 -52.88
N PRO A 175 58.53 -4.44 -51.92
CA PRO A 175 58.11 -4.10 -50.56
C PRO A 175 57.42 -2.73 -50.56
N GLY A 176 56.15 -2.72 -50.97
CA GLY A 176 55.24 -1.60 -50.86
C GLY A 176 54.43 -1.71 -49.56
N HIS A 177 54.42 -0.62 -48.79
CA HIS A 177 53.73 -0.51 -47.51
C HIS A 177 52.21 -0.68 -47.69
N ASP A 178 51.67 -1.85 -47.36
CA ASP A 178 50.28 -1.97 -46.91
C ASP A 178 50.28 -2.14 -45.38
N PRO A 179 49.92 -1.11 -44.60
CA PRO A 179 49.86 -1.15 -43.14
C PRO A 179 48.80 -2.13 -42.58
N ARG A 180 48.07 -2.86 -43.43
CA ARG A 180 46.97 -3.77 -43.04
C ARG A 180 47.35 -5.24 -42.96
N HIS A 181 48.58 -5.63 -43.30
CA HIS A 181 49.04 -7.02 -43.24
C HIS A 181 50.13 -7.19 -42.19
N ASP A 182 49.72 -7.25 -40.91
CA ASP A 182 50.60 -7.67 -39.82
C ASP A 182 51.08 -9.12 -40.06
N PRO A 183 52.39 -9.41 -40.15
CA PRO A 183 52.90 -10.77 -40.33
C PRO A 183 52.41 -11.73 -39.23
N ARG A 184 52.01 -11.21 -38.06
CA ARG A 184 51.40 -12.00 -36.99
C ARG A 184 50.03 -12.57 -37.38
N HIS A 185 49.25 -11.86 -38.19
CA HIS A 185 47.95 -12.34 -38.67
C HIS A 185 48.10 -13.55 -39.61
N GLY A 186 49.09 -13.50 -40.52
CA GLY A 186 49.39 -14.63 -41.41
C GLY A 186 49.89 -15.87 -40.64
N LEU A 187 50.79 -15.67 -39.67
CA LEU A 187 51.26 -16.74 -38.78
C LEU A 187 50.13 -17.34 -37.95
N GLN A 188 49.26 -16.51 -37.37
CA GLN A 188 48.13 -16.94 -36.56
C GLN A 188 47.11 -17.73 -37.39
N GLY A 189 46.77 -17.26 -38.60
CA GLY A 189 45.88 -17.96 -39.52
C GLY A 189 46.44 -19.32 -39.95
N GLY A 190 47.73 -19.39 -40.32
CA GLY A 190 48.42 -20.63 -40.67
C GLY A 190 48.43 -21.64 -39.52
N PHE A 191 48.81 -21.19 -38.31
CA PHE A 191 48.84 -22.05 -37.12
C PHE A 191 47.45 -22.54 -36.71
N SER A 192 46.43 -21.68 -36.73
CA SER A 192 45.04 -22.07 -36.44
C SER A 192 44.52 -23.14 -37.41
N THR A 193 44.96 -23.08 -38.67
CA THR A 193 44.57 -24.06 -39.69
C THR A 193 45.24 -25.41 -39.43
N LEU A 194 46.52 -25.42 -39.04
CA LEU A 194 47.24 -26.63 -38.64
C LEU A 194 46.64 -27.26 -37.38
N ILE A 195 46.33 -26.48 -36.34
CA ILE A 195 45.68 -27.01 -35.13
C ILE A 195 44.28 -27.55 -35.42
N SER A 196 43.50 -26.85 -36.25
CA SER A 196 42.17 -27.32 -36.65
C SER A 196 42.27 -28.63 -37.45
N ALA A 197 43.32 -28.80 -38.27
CA ALA A 197 43.59 -30.06 -38.95
C ALA A 197 43.97 -31.18 -37.97
N VAL A 198 44.80 -30.91 -36.96
CA VAL A 198 45.10 -31.89 -35.91
C VAL A 198 43.83 -32.29 -35.16
N ARG A 199 42.98 -31.34 -34.78
CA ARG A 199 41.67 -31.62 -34.13
C ARG A 199 40.76 -32.45 -35.02
N LEU A 200 40.72 -32.16 -36.32
CA LEU A 200 39.95 -32.95 -37.29
C LEU A 200 40.50 -34.38 -37.41
N LEU A 201 41.82 -34.56 -37.53
CA LEU A 201 42.45 -35.88 -37.51
C LEU A 201 42.14 -36.61 -36.20
N GLN A 202 42.23 -35.96 -35.05
CA GLN A 202 41.87 -36.53 -33.75
C GLN A 202 40.41 -36.97 -33.65
N SER A 203 39.50 -36.34 -34.39
CA SER A 203 38.09 -36.79 -34.47
C SER A 203 37.88 -38.03 -35.35
N MET A 204 38.73 -38.24 -36.36
CA MET A 204 38.59 -39.34 -37.32
C MET A 204 39.42 -40.58 -36.95
N VAL A 205 40.62 -40.37 -36.40
CA VAL A 205 41.57 -41.43 -36.04
C VAL A 205 41.02 -42.49 -35.08
N PRO A 206 40.13 -42.20 -34.09
CA PRO A 206 39.67 -43.22 -33.15
C PRO A 206 39.04 -44.46 -33.82
N ALA A 207 38.29 -44.28 -34.92
CA ALA A 207 37.71 -45.39 -35.67
C ALA A 207 38.81 -46.26 -36.32
N TYR A 208 39.75 -45.64 -37.03
CA TYR A 208 40.89 -46.33 -37.64
C TYR A 208 41.81 -46.98 -36.60
N PHE A 209 41.94 -46.36 -35.43
CA PHE A 209 42.73 -46.89 -34.32
C PHE A 209 42.12 -48.17 -33.75
N GLN A 210 40.79 -48.23 -33.59
CA GLN A 210 40.12 -49.46 -33.16
C GLN A 210 40.20 -50.57 -34.22
N ASP A 211 39.97 -50.22 -35.50
CA ASP A 211 40.11 -51.17 -36.62
C ASP A 211 41.53 -51.74 -36.71
N SER A 212 42.54 -50.88 -36.48
CA SER A 212 43.92 -51.30 -36.46
C SER A 212 44.26 -52.14 -35.22
N LEU A 213 43.72 -51.78 -34.04
CA LEU A 213 43.92 -52.51 -32.79
C LEU A 213 43.32 -53.93 -32.84
N ALA A 214 42.26 -54.13 -33.61
CA ALA A 214 41.59 -55.42 -33.78
C ALA A 214 42.30 -56.37 -34.76
N ARG A 215 43.34 -55.90 -35.48
CA ARG A 215 44.14 -56.73 -36.39
C ARG A 215 44.84 -57.87 -35.64
N ALA A 216 44.94 -59.03 -36.29
CA ALA A 216 45.61 -60.22 -35.73
C ALA A 216 47.07 -60.37 -36.23
N ASP A 217 47.53 -59.49 -37.12
CA ASP A 217 48.82 -59.54 -37.82
C ASP A 217 49.83 -58.49 -37.33
N HIS A 218 49.71 -58.04 -36.07
CA HIS A 218 50.72 -57.19 -35.41
C HIS A 218 52.03 -57.97 -35.19
N GLU A 219 53.18 -57.28 -35.19
CA GLU A 219 54.45 -57.92 -34.86
C GLU A 219 54.39 -58.54 -33.44
N PRO A 220 54.78 -59.80 -33.22
CA PRO A 220 54.62 -60.46 -31.91
C PRO A 220 55.25 -59.71 -30.73
N ALA A 221 56.40 -59.07 -30.95
CA ALA A 221 57.05 -58.25 -29.94
C ALA A 221 56.25 -56.98 -29.60
N PHE A 222 55.58 -56.38 -30.59
CA PHE A 222 54.70 -55.22 -30.39
C PHE A 222 53.37 -55.62 -29.74
N ALA A 223 52.81 -56.77 -30.12
CA ALA A 223 51.61 -57.33 -29.48
C ALA A 223 51.79 -57.55 -27.97
N LEU A 224 52.99 -57.95 -27.53
CA LEU A 224 53.32 -58.05 -26.11
C LEU A 224 53.29 -56.68 -25.39
N VAL A 225 53.74 -55.62 -26.06
CA VAL A 225 53.65 -54.24 -25.55
C VAL A 225 52.19 -53.80 -25.43
N LEU A 226 51.34 -54.11 -26.41
CA LEU A 226 49.90 -53.83 -26.35
C LEU A 226 49.22 -54.57 -25.20
N ALA A 227 49.59 -55.84 -24.96
CA ALA A 227 49.08 -56.62 -23.83
C ALA A 227 49.50 -56.02 -22.48
N PHE A 228 50.76 -55.59 -22.34
CA PHE A 228 51.24 -54.87 -21.16
C PHE A 228 50.42 -53.59 -20.90
N LEU A 229 50.20 -52.77 -21.93
CA LEU A 229 49.42 -51.54 -21.79
C LEU A 229 47.97 -51.80 -21.36
N ARG A 230 47.36 -52.89 -21.82
CA ARG A 230 46.01 -53.28 -21.37
C ARG A 230 46.00 -53.66 -19.88
N LEU A 231 46.94 -54.49 -19.44
CA LEU A 231 47.06 -54.88 -18.03
C LEU A 231 47.40 -53.69 -17.11
N PHE A 232 48.18 -52.74 -17.61
CA PHE A 232 48.50 -51.51 -16.87
C PHE A 232 47.24 -50.65 -16.60
N GLY A 233 46.22 -50.72 -17.47
CA GLY A 233 44.95 -50.02 -17.30
C GLY A 233 44.25 -50.33 -15.98
N ASP A 234 44.31 -51.58 -15.50
CA ASP A 234 43.69 -51.97 -14.21
C ASP A 234 44.41 -51.30 -13.02
N THR A 235 45.74 -51.19 -13.11
CA THR A 235 46.56 -50.50 -12.11
C THR A 235 46.25 -49.00 -12.11
N GLN A 236 46.07 -48.42 -13.30
CA GLN A 236 45.70 -47.02 -13.47
C GLN A 236 44.32 -46.71 -12.85
N GLN A 237 43.33 -47.58 -13.05
CA GLN A 237 42.00 -47.44 -12.43
C GLN A 237 42.07 -47.51 -10.90
N HIS A 238 42.85 -48.46 -10.36
CA HIS A 238 43.04 -48.57 -8.92
C HIS A 238 43.67 -47.31 -8.31
N LEU A 239 44.68 -46.75 -8.99
CA LEU A 239 45.34 -45.50 -8.63
C LEU A 239 44.37 -44.32 -8.68
N ASN A 240 43.56 -44.22 -9.74
CA ASN A 240 42.60 -43.14 -9.93
C ASN A 240 41.44 -43.14 -8.91
N GLY A 241 41.16 -44.28 -8.26
CA GLY A 241 40.22 -44.35 -7.14
C GLY A 241 40.76 -43.84 -5.78
N PHE A 242 42.03 -43.43 -5.70
CA PHE A 242 42.65 -42.97 -4.45
C PHE A 242 41.93 -41.78 -3.82
N THR A 243 41.52 -40.81 -4.63
CA THR A 243 40.89 -39.55 -4.18
C THR A 243 39.58 -39.80 -3.45
N ARG A 244 38.72 -40.66 -4.01
CA ARG A 244 37.47 -41.10 -3.37
C ARG A 244 37.75 -41.83 -2.05
N ARG A 245 38.66 -42.82 -2.06
CA ARG A 245 39.01 -43.57 -0.84
C ARG A 245 39.54 -42.65 0.26
N HIS A 246 40.34 -41.66 -0.10
CA HIS A 246 40.87 -40.68 0.84
C HIS A 246 39.78 -39.76 1.40
N ASN A 247 38.87 -39.25 0.56
CA ASN A 247 37.73 -38.45 1.01
C ASN A 247 36.81 -39.24 1.94
N ASP A 248 36.47 -40.48 1.57
CA ASP A 248 35.64 -41.35 2.40
C ASP A 248 36.28 -41.58 3.77
N PHE A 249 37.59 -41.90 3.79
CA PHE A 249 38.35 -42.06 5.03
C PHE A 249 38.39 -40.78 5.86
N TYR A 250 38.68 -39.64 5.25
CA TYR A 250 38.80 -38.37 5.96
C TYR A 250 37.47 -37.94 6.59
N TYR A 251 36.36 -37.98 5.84
CA TYR A 251 35.07 -37.55 6.36
C TYR A 251 34.43 -38.56 7.32
N ARG A 252 34.51 -39.85 7.03
CA ARG A 252 33.84 -40.89 7.86
C ARG A 252 34.68 -41.31 9.05
N ASP A 253 35.97 -41.58 8.84
CA ASP A 253 36.83 -42.20 9.87
C ASP A 253 37.60 -41.16 10.70
N VAL A 254 38.10 -40.08 10.09
CA VAL A 254 38.86 -39.03 10.81
C VAL A 254 37.93 -38.01 11.47
N LEU A 255 37.01 -37.42 10.71
CA LEU A 255 36.08 -36.41 11.22
C LEU A 255 34.82 -37.00 11.88
N GLY A 256 34.55 -38.30 11.72
CA GLY A 256 33.39 -38.97 12.31
C GLY A 256 32.04 -38.49 11.74
N THR A 257 32.05 -37.90 10.55
CA THR A 257 30.86 -37.29 9.94
C THR A 257 29.89 -38.37 9.51
N ARG A 258 28.62 -38.24 9.91
CA ARG A 258 27.54 -39.16 9.51
C ARG A 258 26.65 -38.52 8.45
N GLU A 259 26.19 -39.33 7.52
CA GLU A 259 25.17 -38.91 6.56
C GLU A 259 23.88 -38.56 7.31
N ARG A 260 23.20 -37.50 6.86
CA ARG A 260 21.91 -37.12 7.45
C ARG A 260 20.87 -38.19 7.08
N PRO A 261 19.96 -38.54 8.00
CA PRO A 261 18.85 -39.44 7.68
C PRO A 261 17.93 -38.80 6.62
N ALA A 262 17.22 -39.65 5.87
CA ALA A 262 16.22 -39.21 4.90
C ALA A 262 15.15 -38.35 5.59
N MET A 263 14.74 -37.24 4.97
CA MET A 263 13.68 -36.40 5.53
C MET A 263 12.33 -36.91 5.01
N PRO A 264 11.33 -37.14 5.89
CA PRO A 264 10.02 -37.57 5.42
C PRO A 264 9.39 -36.53 4.48
N GLU A 265 8.85 -37.01 3.37
CA GLU A 265 8.01 -36.24 2.45
C GLU A 265 6.77 -35.71 3.20
N GLN A 266 6.48 -34.41 3.09
CA GLN A 266 5.30 -33.78 3.69
C GLN A 266 4.34 -33.30 2.61
N VAL A 267 3.04 -33.56 2.78
CA VAL A 267 1.97 -33.17 1.86
C VAL A 267 0.91 -32.32 2.56
N LEU A 268 0.30 -31.39 1.81
CA LEU A 268 -0.83 -30.59 2.25
C LEU A 268 -2.10 -31.09 1.56
N LEU A 269 -3.10 -31.47 2.36
CA LEU A 269 -4.34 -32.08 1.92
C LEU A 269 -5.53 -31.27 2.44
N ALA A 270 -6.66 -31.31 1.75
CA ALA A 270 -7.91 -30.72 2.24
C ALA A 270 -9.09 -31.63 1.95
N PHE A 271 -10.07 -31.62 2.84
CA PHE A 271 -11.34 -32.29 2.63
C PHE A 271 -12.36 -31.33 2.01
N PRO A 272 -13.21 -31.80 1.08
CA PRO A 272 -14.43 -31.06 0.78
C PRO A 272 -15.28 -30.94 2.06
N ALA A 273 -16.14 -29.93 2.13
CA ALA A 273 -17.03 -29.74 3.27
C ALA A 273 -17.81 -31.04 3.55
N ALA A 274 -17.69 -31.55 4.79
CA ALA A 274 -18.32 -32.78 5.20
C ALA A 274 -19.85 -32.63 5.16
N THR A 275 -20.57 -33.75 5.00
CA THR A 275 -22.04 -33.76 5.12
C THR A 275 -22.51 -33.94 6.56
N ALA A 276 -21.61 -34.37 7.46
CA ALA A 276 -21.88 -34.53 8.87
C ALA A 276 -22.11 -33.18 9.57
N ARG A 277 -23.13 -33.11 10.43
CA ARG A 277 -23.45 -31.90 11.22
C ARG A 277 -22.44 -31.60 12.33
N GLU A 278 -21.77 -32.64 12.81
CA GLU A 278 -20.69 -32.55 13.80
C GLU A 278 -19.33 -32.59 13.12
N ALA A 279 -18.35 -31.92 13.73
CA ALA A 279 -16.98 -31.93 13.24
C ALA A 279 -16.34 -33.30 13.50
N LEU A 280 -15.88 -33.95 12.44
CA LEU A 280 -15.25 -35.26 12.49
C LEU A 280 -13.77 -35.09 12.88
N PRO A 281 -13.32 -35.64 14.03
CA PRO A 281 -11.95 -35.51 14.48
C PRO A 281 -11.01 -36.41 13.68
N ILE A 282 -9.83 -35.89 13.35
CA ILE A 282 -8.70 -36.61 12.78
C ILE A 282 -7.55 -36.41 13.75
N ARG A 283 -7.08 -37.49 14.36
CA ARG A 283 -6.05 -37.43 15.40
C ARG A 283 -4.69 -37.38 14.76
N ARG A 284 -3.75 -36.74 15.46
CA ARG A 284 -2.34 -36.83 15.11
C ARG A 284 -1.91 -38.30 15.08
N GLY A 285 -1.24 -38.70 13.99
CA GLY A 285 -0.80 -40.07 13.77
C GLY A 285 -1.80 -40.94 13.01
N ASP A 286 -3.02 -40.46 12.73
CA ASP A 286 -3.98 -41.23 11.94
C ASP A 286 -3.40 -41.56 10.55
N PRO A 287 -3.49 -42.83 10.12
CA PRO A 287 -2.91 -43.29 8.87
C PRO A 287 -3.66 -42.74 7.64
N VAL A 288 -2.89 -42.12 6.75
CA VAL A 288 -3.33 -41.57 5.46
C VAL A 288 -2.69 -42.39 4.34
N LEU A 289 -3.50 -42.90 3.43
CA LEU A 289 -3.05 -43.73 2.31
C LEU A 289 -2.99 -42.91 1.02
N ALA A 290 -1.85 -43.00 0.33
CA ALA A 290 -1.63 -42.46 -1.00
C ALA A 290 -1.59 -43.61 -2.01
N THR A 291 -2.64 -43.74 -2.82
CA THR A 291 -2.77 -44.79 -3.83
C THR A 291 -2.38 -44.24 -5.20
N THR A 292 -1.48 -44.93 -5.90
CA THR A 292 -1.04 -44.56 -7.24
C THR A 292 -1.86 -45.29 -8.31
N ALA A 293 -2.02 -44.70 -9.49
CA ALA A 293 -2.78 -45.29 -10.59
C ALA A 293 -2.14 -46.59 -11.14
N ASP A 294 -0.84 -46.79 -10.91
CA ASP A 294 -0.05 -47.89 -11.47
C ASP A 294 -0.23 -49.23 -10.72
N GLY A 295 -1.14 -49.30 -9.74
CA GLY A 295 -1.43 -50.53 -8.98
C GLY A 295 -0.35 -50.93 -7.97
N ALA A 296 0.59 -50.04 -7.66
CA ALA A 296 1.58 -50.24 -6.60
C ALA A 296 0.91 -50.22 -5.21
N PRO A 297 1.47 -50.91 -4.19
CA PRO A 297 0.95 -50.84 -2.83
C PRO A 297 0.89 -49.38 -2.33
N PRO A 298 -0.17 -48.98 -1.61
CA PRO A 298 -0.37 -47.60 -1.21
C PRO A 298 0.75 -47.14 -0.28
N LEU A 299 1.24 -45.93 -0.53
CA LEU A 299 2.22 -45.29 0.33
C LEU A 299 1.53 -44.81 1.62
N ARG A 300 2.17 -45.06 2.76
CA ARG A 300 1.64 -44.70 4.07
C ARG A 300 2.18 -43.36 4.54
N PHE A 301 1.25 -42.47 4.87
CA PHE A 301 1.46 -41.20 5.52
C PHE A 301 0.74 -41.20 6.87
N GLN A 302 1.06 -40.25 7.72
CA GLN A 302 0.40 -40.05 9.01
C GLN A 302 0.05 -38.57 9.19
N ALA A 303 -1.09 -38.28 9.80
CA ALA A 303 -1.48 -36.92 10.15
C ALA A 303 -0.47 -36.28 11.12
N ASP A 304 0.00 -35.07 10.80
CA ASP A 304 1.05 -34.40 11.60
C ASP A 304 0.52 -33.72 12.86
N ALA A 305 -0.76 -33.32 12.86
CA ALA A 305 -1.43 -32.62 13.94
C ALA A 305 -2.91 -33.04 14.02
N GLU A 306 -3.58 -32.66 15.11
CA GLU A 306 -5.03 -32.84 15.22
C GLU A 306 -5.73 -31.91 14.22
N ALA A 307 -6.73 -32.45 13.52
CA ALA A 307 -7.52 -31.72 12.54
C ALA A 307 -8.99 -32.11 12.65
N PHE A 308 -9.86 -31.28 12.08
CA PHE A 308 -11.29 -31.54 12.04
C PHE A 308 -11.83 -31.32 10.63
N ALA A 309 -12.66 -32.26 10.18
CA ALA A 309 -13.44 -32.09 8.96
C ALA A 309 -14.90 -31.80 9.32
N SER A 310 -15.43 -30.71 8.78
CA SER A 310 -16.75 -30.20 9.14
C SER A 310 -17.46 -29.63 7.91
N THR A 311 -18.67 -29.09 8.12
CA THR A 311 -19.39 -28.30 7.12
C THR A 311 -18.78 -26.90 6.90
N ALA A 312 -17.74 -26.51 7.65
CA ALA A 312 -17.12 -25.20 7.58
C ALA A 312 -16.56 -24.90 6.18
N ARG A 313 -16.80 -23.67 5.70
CA ARG A 313 -16.26 -23.13 4.45
C ARG A 313 -15.79 -21.71 4.69
N ILE A 314 -14.81 -21.29 3.89
CA ILE A 314 -14.41 -19.88 3.83
C ILE A 314 -15.40 -19.18 2.89
N ALA A 315 -16.18 -18.25 3.42
CA ALA A 315 -17.17 -17.48 2.67
C ALA A 315 -16.58 -16.21 2.03
N GLY A 316 -15.50 -15.68 2.60
CA GLY A 316 -14.87 -14.45 2.14
C GLY A 316 -13.55 -14.17 2.84
N LEU A 317 -12.62 -13.53 2.13
CA LEU A 317 -11.32 -13.11 2.64
C LEU A 317 -11.11 -11.63 2.30
N HIS A 318 -10.81 -10.82 3.31
CA HIS A 318 -10.61 -9.38 3.14
C HIS A 318 -9.39 -8.92 3.92
N ALA A 319 -8.55 -8.09 3.30
CA ALA A 319 -7.41 -7.47 3.96
C ALA A 319 -7.61 -5.95 4.08
N LEU A 320 -7.10 -5.39 5.17
CA LEU A 320 -7.02 -3.95 5.41
C LEU A 320 -5.58 -3.63 5.82
N HIS A 321 -4.97 -2.67 5.12
CA HIS A 321 -3.59 -2.24 5.37
C HIS A 321 -3.50 -0.74 5.58
N PHE A 322 -2.96 -0.31 6.72
CA PHE A 322 -2.56 1.06 6.98
C PHE A 322 -1.06 1.17 6.66
N GLU A 323 -0.76 1.52 5.41
CA GLU A 323 0.60 1.61 4.88
C GLU A 323 1.40 2.72 5.55
N ARG A 324 2.67 2.47 5.81
CA ARG A 324 3.65 3.43 6.31
C ARG A 324 4.91 3.32 5.46
N ASP A 325 4.96 4.10 4.39
CA ASP A 325 6.08 4.04 3.44
C ASP A 325 7.33 4.74 4.04
N PRO A 326 8.45 4.02 4.26
CA PRO A 326 9.67 4.61 4.83
C PRO A 326 10.37 5.59 3.88
N LEU A 327 9.93 5.72 2.63
CA LEU A 327 10.49 6.65 1.65
C LEU A 327 9.73 7.99 1.58
N LEU A 328 8.58 8.12 2.26
CA LEU A 328 7.75 9.32 2.20
C LEU A 328 7.97 10.21 3.44
N SER A 329 8.64 11.33 3.25
CA SER A 329 8.77 12.41 4.24
C SER A 329 7.72 13.49 3.99
N PRO A 330 7.10 14.10 5.03
CA PRO A 330 7.42 14.00 6.46
C PRO A 330 6.73 12.84 7.23
N GLN A 331 5.93 12.01 6.58
CA GLN A 331 5.14 10.96 7.23
C GLN A 331 6.01 9.95 7.97
N ARG A 332 7.17 9.61 7.40
CA ARG A 332 8.17 8.75 8.03
C ARG A 332 8.61 9.30 9.38
N GLU A 333 8.98 10.58 9.46
CA GLU A 333 9.45 11.23 10.69
C GLU A 333 8.35 11.30 11.76
N MET A 334 7.08 11.37 11.35
CA MET A 334 5.93 11.46 12.25
C MET A 334 5.30 10.10 12.58
N ASP A 335 5.76 9.01 11.98
CA ASP A 335 5.04 7.73 12.00
C ASP A 335 3.56 7.96 11.64
N PHE A 336 3.32 8.58 10.49
CA PHE A 336 1.98 8.72 9.92
C PHE A 336 1.74 7.64 8.87
N VAL A 337 0.52 7.12 8.87
CA VAL A 337 -0.02 6.32 7.76
C VAL A 337 0.08 7.15 6.49
N THR A 338 0.55 6.54 5.41
CA THR A 338 0.67 7.17 4.08
C THR A 338 -0.54 6.84 3.22
N ARG A 339 -1.06 5.61 3.30
CA ARG A 339 -2.27 5.16 2.58
C ARG A 339 -3.03 4.10 3.37
N ILE A 340 -4.32 3.94 3.05
CA ILE A 340 -5.17 2.88 3.63
C ILE A 340 -5.77 2.06 2.49
N HIS A 341 -5.37 0.79 2.41
CA HIS A 341 -5.76 -0.14 1.35
C HIS A 341 -6.79 -1.12 1.87
N ARG A 342 -7.85 -1.34 1.10
CA ARG A 342 -8.84 -2.40 1.32
C ARG A 342 -8.78 -3.36 0.15
N LEU A 343 -8.56 -4.65 0.41
CA LEU A 343 -8.50 -5.67 -0.62
C LEU A 343 -9.49 -6.79 -0.32
N ARG A 344 -10.15 -7.29 -1.38
CA ARG A 344 -10.84 -8.58 -1.35
C ARG A 344 -9.91 -9.63 -1.93
N LEU A 345 -9.62 -10.66 -1.16
CA LEU A 345 -8.72 -11.73 -1.54
C LEU A 345 -9.51 -12.90 -2.15
N PRO A 346 -8.94 -13.63 -3.12
CA PRO A 346 -9.61 -14.78 -3.71
C PRO A 346 -9.76 -15.91 -2.68
N VAL A 347 -10.97 -16.47 -2.55
CA VAL A 347 -11.24 -17.66 -1.71
C VAL A 347 -10.72 -18.93 -2.39
N GLU A 348 -10.91 -19.04 -3.71
CA GLU A 348 -10.39 -20.13 -4.55
C GLU A 348 -9.62 -19.52 -5.74
N PRO A 349 -8.27 -19.52 -5.74
CA PRO A 349 -7.51 -19.02 -6.87
C PRO A 349 -7.54 -20.01 -8.04
N PRO A 350 -7.35 -19.53 -9.29
CA PRO A 350 -7.38 -20.36 -10.51
C PRO A 350 -6.43 -21.55 -10.41
N ALA A 351 -6.84 -22.69 -10.97
CA ALA A 351 -6.15 -23.98 -10.85
C ALA A 351 -4.83 -24.10 -11.66
N GLU A 352 -4.30 -23.00 -12.20
CA GLU A 352 -3.13 -23.01 -13.09
C GLU A 352 -1.81 -23.10 -12.33
N GLN A 353 -0.85 -23.84 -12.90
CA GLN A 353 0.53 -23.87 -12.43
C GLN A 353 1.17 -22.48 -12.62
N GLY A 354 1.60 -21.85 -11.52
CA GLY A 354 2.00 -20.44 -11.48
C GLY A 354 0.95 -19.51 -10.84
N ALA A 355 -0.03 -20.08 -10.13
CA ALA A 355 -1.13 -19.38 -9.46
C ALA A 355 -0.71 -18.06 -8.78
N PRO A 356 -1.52 -16.99 -8.92
CA PRO A 356 -1.24 -15.71 -8.27
C PRO A 356 -1.21 -15.87 -6.75
N SER A 357 -0.08 -15.51 -6.13
CA SER A 357 0.02 -15.37 -4.68
C SER A 357 -0.25 -13.93 -4.26
N TRP A 358 -0.68 -13.74 -3.01
CA TRP A 358 -1.03 -12.43 -2.46
C TRP A 358 -0.41 -12.21 -1.07
N SER A 359 -0.24 -10.94 -0.69
CA SER A 359 0.17 -10.59 0.67
C SER A 359 -0.96 -10.86 1.67
N LEU A 360 -0.62 -11.51 2.81
CA LEU A 360 -1.56 -11.84 3.90
C LEU A 360 -2.36 -10.63 4.39
N PHE A 361 -1.70 -9.48 4.48
CA PHE A 361 -2.28 -8.26 5.04
C PHE A 361 -2.48 -7.16 4.00
N GLY A 362 -2.50 -7.51 2.71
CA GLY A 362 -3.02 -6.60 1.67
C GLY A 362 -2.07 -5.49 1.20
N ARG A 363 -0.74 -5.70 1.25
CA ARG A 363 0.21 -4.75 0.63
C ARG A 363 0.17 -4.77 -0.90
N ASP A 364 0.00 -5.96 -1.48
CA ASP A 364 -0.01 -6.23 -2.90
C ASP A 364 -0.78 -7.52 -3.21
N ALA A 365 -1.65 -7.47 -4.22
CA ALA A 365 -2.31 -8.66 -4.75
C ALA A 365 -2.22 -8.63 -6.28
N ALA A 366 -1.34 -9.47 -6.84
CA ALA A 366 -1.35 -9.71 -8.27
C ALA A 366 -2.64 -10.49 -8.59
N GLY A 367 -3.58 -9.89 -9.30
CA GLY A 367 -4.85 -10.53 -9.68
C GLY A 367 -6.03 -10.38 -8.71
N ALA A 368 -5.96 -9.50 -7.71
CA ALA A 368 -7.18 -9.06 -7.01
C ALA A 368 -7.99 -8.08 -7.87
N GLU A 369 -9.32 -8.06 -7.72
CA GLU A 369 -10.11 -6.89 -8.09
C GLU A 369 -9.50 -5.68 -7.38
N ALA A 370 -9.29 -4.59 -8.12
CA ALA A 370 -8.40 -3.47 -7.78
C ALA A 370 -8.35 -3.13 -6.27
N ALA A 371 -7.13 -2.90 -5.75
CA ALA A 371 -6.94 -2.32 -4.43
C ALA A 371 -7.59 -0.92 -4.42
N ASP A 372 -8.84 -0.86 -3.97
CA ASP A 372 -9.55 0.39 -3.82
C ASP A 372 -9.09 1.07 -2.53
N ALA A 373 -8.98 2.40 -2.59
CA ALA A 373 -8.78 3.20 -1.39
C ALA A 373 -9.90 2.90 -0.39
N ALA A 374 -9.53 2.54 0.84
CA ALA A 374 -10.49 2.23 1.87
C ALA A 374 -11.25 3.53 2.26
N PRO A 375 -12.57 3.63 2.03
CA PRO A 375 -13.29 4.83 2.40
C PRO A 375 -13.28 4.95 3.93
N MET A 376 -12.75 6.06 4.41
CA MET A 376 -12.73 6.40 5.84
C MET A 376 -13.11 7.86 6.00
N GLY A 377 -13.99 8.16 6.96
CA GLY A 377 -14.52 9.51 7.10
C GLY A 377 -15.61 9.62 8.15
N LEU A 378 -16.35 10.72 8.07
CA LEU A 378 -17.44 11.10 8.95
C LEU A 378 -18.63 11.56 8.11
N VAL A 379 -19.84 11.17 8.50
CA VAL A 379 -21.10 11.72 8.00
C VAL A 379 -21.79 12.48 9.12
N VAL A 380 -22.16 13.73 8.85
CA VAL A 380 -22.92 14.59 9.76
C VAL A 380 -24.28 14.84 9.12
N SER A 381 -25.34 14.38 9.78
CA SER A 381 -26.72 14.49 9.29
C SER A 381 -27.49 15.43 10.21
N THR A 382 -28.05 16.51 9.67
CA THR A 382 -28.76 17.53 10.46
C THR A 382 -29.73 18.35 9.58
N PRO A 383 -30.89 18.78 10.10
CA PRO A 383 -31.80 19.69 9.41
C PRO A 383 -31.14 21.03 9.01
N LEU A 384 -30.04 21.43 9.68
CA LEU A 384 -29.29 22.63 9.33
C LEU A 384 -28.82 22.61 7.87
N LEU A 385 -28.48 21.43 7.35
CA LEU A 385 -27.95 21.22 6.01
C LEU A 385 -29.03 21.27 4.91
N LEU A 386 -30.31 21.47 5.25
CA LEU A 386 -31.35 21.69 4.23
C LEU A 386 -31.09 23.04 3.54
N LEU A 387 -30.55 23.06 2.32
CA LEU A 387 -30.12 24.29 1.64
C LEU A 387 -30.60 24.27 0.18
N ARG A 388 -31.77 24.84 -0.08
CA ARG A 388 -32.51 24.60 -1.34
C ARG A 388 -32.04 25.47 -2.50
N GLU A 389 -31.68 26.72 -2.24
CA GLU A 389 -31.35 27.70 -3.28
C GLU A 389 -30.51 28.85 -2.69
N GLY A 390 -30.15 29.80 -3.56
CA GLY A 390 -29.35 30.96 -3.19
C GLY A 390 -27.85 30.66 -3.13
N GLN A 391 -27.05 31.68 -2.86
CA GLN A 391 -25.63 31.51 -2.56
C GLN A 391 -25.52 31.00 -1.13
N ARG A 392 -24.90 29.83 -0.94
CA ARG A 392 -24.88 29.16 0.37
C ARG A 392 -23.44 28.91 0.76
N ARG A 393 -23.10 29.25 2.00
CA ARG A 393 -21.81 28.94 2.60
C ARG A 393 -22.03 27.98 3.77
N LEU A 394 -21.28 26.89 3.78
CA LEU A 394 -21.25 25.93 4.88
C LEU A 394 -19.89 26.02 5.57
N ASP A 395 -19.92 26.11 6.89
CA ASP A 395 -18.76 26.08 7.77
C ASP A 395 -18.96 24.96 8.80
N LEU A 396 -18.22 23.86 8.62
CA LEU A 396 -18.27 22.67 9.46
C LEU A 396 -17.02 22.60 10.32
N GLN A 397 -17.20 22.60 11.63
CA GLN A 397 -16.14 22.61 12.63
C GLN A 397 -16.16 21.31 13.44
N LEU A 398 -15.06 20.56 13.37
CA LEU A 398 -14.81 19.38 14.18
C LEU A 398 -14.02 19.80 15.42
N VAL A 399 -14.66 19.77 16.59
CA VAL A 399 -14.04 20.14 17.86
C VAL A 399 -13.53 18.87 18.53
N LEU A 400 -12.24 18.87 18.81
CA LEU A 400 -11.49 17.71 19.22
C LEU A 400 -10.91 17.89 20.62
N ARG A 401 -10.87 16.80 21.37
CA ARG A 401 -10.18 16.72 22.66
C ARG A 401 -9.07 15.67 22.59
N PRO A 402 -7.86 15.92 23.11
CA PRO A 402 -6.82 14.90 23.14
C PRO A 402 -7.23 13.67 23.96
N LEU A 403 -6.77 12.49 23.52
CA LEU A 403 -6.81 11.25 24.30
C LEU A 403 -6.12 11.45 25.66
N GLY A 404 -6.81 11.12 26.76
CA GLY A 404 -6.32 11.31 28.14
C GLY A 404 -6.92 12.52 28.91
N GLY A 405 -7.83 13.28 28.28
CA GLY A 405 -8.57 14.39 28.91
C GLY A 405 -7.88 15.75 28.78
N ARG A 406 -8.63 16.84 28.98
CA ARG A 406 -8.04 18.15 29.31
C ARG A 406 -7.52 18.02 30.74
N ALA A 407 -6.22 18.02 30.95
CA ALA A 407 -5.70 18.14 32.32
C ALA A 407 -6.30 19.43 32.89
N GLY A 408 -7.21 19.32 33.86
CA GLY A 408 -7.72 20.49 34.56
C GLY A 408 -6.52 21.30 35.04
N ALA A 409 -6.57 22.62 34.85
CA ALA A 409 -5.58 23.56 35.33
C ALA A 409 -5.53 23.55 36.87
N ALA A 410 -5.08 22.45 37.46
CA ALA A 410 -4.72 22.38 38.86
C ALA A 410 -3.43 23.17 39.00
N ALA A 411 -3.52 24.32 39.66
CA ALA A 411 -2.37 25.13 40.04
C ALA A 411 -1.37 24.25 40.81
N GLY A 412 -0.24 23.94 40.15
CA GLY A 412 0.79 23.00 40.61
C GLY A 412 1.24 22.04 39.49
N ALA A 413 2.02 22.54 38.53
CA ALA A 413 2.43 21.82 37.33
C ALA A 413 3.74 21.05 37.53
N VAL A 414 3.66 19.84 38.08
CA VAL A 414 4.81 18.91 38.11
C VAL A 414 4.49 17.65 37.31
N LEU A 415 5.41 17.25 36.43
CA LEU A 415 5.34 15.94 35.78
C LEU A 415 5.69 14.85 36.79
N ASP A 416 4.75 13.93 37.07
CA ASP A 416 4.90 12.85 38.05
C ASP A 416 4.66 11.46 37.43
N PRO A 417 5.09 10.36 38.11
CA PRO A 417 4.90 9.01 37.58
C PRO A 417 3.43 8.61 37.37
N ALA A 418 2.50 9.09 38.19
CA ALA A 418 1.10 8.69 38.12
C ALA A 418 0.42 9.25 36.86
N ARG A 419 0.68 10.52 36.53
CA ARG A 419 0.19 11.15 35.29
C ARG A 419 0.79 10.51 34.05
N CYS A 420 2.10 10.28 34.04
CA CYS A 420 2.75 9.56 32.94
C CYS A 420 2.14 8.16 32.74
N GLU A 421 1.88 7.44 33.83
CA GLU A 421 1.24 6.13 33.78
C GLU A 421 -0.17 6.21 33.18
N THR A 422 -0.99 7.19 33.56
CA THR A 422 -2.33 7.39 32.97
C THR A 422 -2.26 7.64 31.47
N TRP A 423 -1.35 8.50 30.99
CA TRP A 423 -1.17 8.75 29.57
C TRP A 423 -0.69 7.51 28.80
N LEU A 424 0.25 6.75 29.36
CA LEU A 424 0.74 5.51 28.76
C LEU A 424 -0.34 4.42 28.72
N ARG A 425 -1.18 4.31 29.76
CA ARG A 425 -2.30 3.36 29.78
C ARG A 425 -3.41 3.71 28.79
N ALA A 426 -3.61 5.01 28.54
CA ALA A 426 -4.57 5.47 27.54
C ALA A 426 -4.14 5.10 26.10
N ASP A 427 -2.90 4.63 25.91
CA ASP A 427 -2.32 4.41 24.59
C ASP A 427 -1.24 3.31 24.57
N PRO A 428 -1.64 2.03 24.57
CA PRO A 428 -0.72 0.89 24.55
C PRO A 428 0.21 0.87 23.34
N GLY A 429 -0.25 1.37 22.18
CA GLY A 429 0.56 1.38 20.96
C GLY A 429 1.82 2.25 21.07
N LEU A 430 1.77 3.34 21.83
CA LEU A 430 2.94 4.17 22.13
C LEU A 430 3.93 3.45 23.05
N VAL A 431 3.42 2.68 24.02
CA VAL A 431 4.23 1.83 24.91
C VAL A 431 4.98 0.77 24.12
N ASP A 432 4.31 0.11 23.18
CA ASP A 432 4.88 -0.93 22.34
C ASP A 432 5.87 -0.37 21.31
N ALA A 433 5.54 0.74 20.65
CA ALA A 433 6.40 1.42 19.68
C ALA A 433 7.73 1.89 20.31
N CYS A 434 7.67 2.41 21.55
CA CYS A 434 8.84 2.79 22.33
C CYS A 434 9.47 1.58 23.07
N GLY A 435 8.75 0.45 23.12
CA GLY A 435 9.02 -0.77 23.87
C GLY A 435 9.44 -0.53 25.32
N LEU A 436 8.63 0.25 26.03
CA LEU A 436 8.89 0.70 27.40
C LEU A 436 8.56 -0.35 28.47
N GLY A 437 7.89 -1.44 28.09
CA GLY A 437 7.37 -2.44 29.02
C GLY A 437 6.15 -1.91 29.81
N PRO A 438 5.84 -2.45 30.99
CA PRO A 438 4.66 -2.06 31.76
C PRO A 438 4.61 -0.54 32.05
N ALA A 439 3.43 0.06 31.91
CA ALA A 439 3.21 1.51 32.01
C ALA A 439 3.80 2.15 33.29
N LYS A 440 3.71 1.45 34.43
CA LYS A 440 4.30 1.88 35.71
C LYS A 440 5.82 2.04 35.64
N THR A 441 6.52 1.05 35.09
CA THR A 441 7.98 1.05 34.95
C THR A 441 8.42 2.07 33.91
N ALA A 442 7.67 2.17 32.82
CA ALA A 442 7.86 3.17 31.77
C ALA A 442 7.75 4.60 32.34
N ALA A 443 6.72 4.89 33.13
CA ALA A 443 6.54 6.18 33.77
C ALA A 443 7.73 6.56 34.67
N ALA A 444 8.25 5.62 35.47
CA ALA A 444 9.44 5.87 36.29
C ALA A 444 10.68 6.21 35.45
N ARG A 445 10.88 5.54 34.31
CA ARG A 445 11.99 5.81 33.37
C ARG A 445 11.85 7.19 32.70
N ILE A 446 10.64 7.57 32.30
CA ILE A 446 10.35 8.90 31.71
C ILE A 446 10.70 10.01 32.70
N ILE A 447 10.28 9.87 33.96
CA ILE A 447 10.63 10.83 35.01
C ILE A 447 12.14 10.85 35.27
N ALA A 448 12.81 9.70 35.31
CA ALA A 448 14.27 9.63 35.45
C ALA A 448 15.00 10.35 34.30
N GLY A 449 14.48 10.24 33.07
CA GLY A 449 15.01 10.93 31.87
C GLY A 449 14.65 12.41 31.76
N SER A 450 13.78 12.93 32.63
CA SER A 450 13.39 14.35 32.68
C SER A 450 14.29 15.12 33.65
N THR A 451 14.78 16.31 33.28
CA THR A 451 15.59 17.15 34.19
C THR A 451 14.73 17.77 35.30
N PRO A 452 15.29 18.11 36.47
CA PRO A 452 14.54 18.77 37.54
C PRO A 452 13.82 20.06 37.09
N ALA A 453 14.46 20.86 36.23
CA ALA A 453 13.89 22.06 35.65
C ALA A 453 12.74 21.78 34.65
N GLN A 454 12.79 20.64 33.93
CA GLN A 454 11.72 20.20 33.03
C GLN A 454 10.52 19.65 33.80
N ARG A 455 10.73 19.05 34.98
CA ARG A 455 9.64 18.53 35.82
C ARG A 455 8.80 19.66 36.41
N THR A 456 9.37 20.84 36.64
CA THR A 456 8.67 22.04 37.13
C THR A 456 8.52 23.05 35.99
N VAL A 457 7.46 22.96 35.18
CA VAL A 457 7.30 23.90 34.06
C VAL A 457 6.87 25.27 34.57
N GLN A 458 7.71 26.30 34.37
CA GLN A 458 7.25 27.69 34.46
C GLN A 458 6.50 28.05 33.17
N PRO A 459 5.32 28.71 33.26
CA PRO A 459 4.51 29.09 32.09
C PRO A 459 5.26 29.92 31.03
N ALA A 460 6.33 30.62 31.41
CA ALA A 460 7.13 31.47 30.53
C ALA A 460 7.88 30.74 29.39
N HIS A 461 8.07 29.41 29.49
CA HIS A 461 8.69 28.60 28.42
C HIS A 461 7.66 27.94 27.47
N ALA A 462 6.36 28.21 27.68
CA ALA A 462 5.26 27.49 27.04
C ALA A 462 4.67 28.20 25.80
N ALA A 463 5.44 29.01 25.07
CA ALA A 463 4.94 29.67 23.85
C ALA A 463 4.56 28.66 22.75
N LEU A 464 5.24 27.52 22.68
CA LEU A 464 4.76 26.38 21.91
C LEU A 464 3.48 25.81 22.57
N PHE A 465 3.42 25.48 23.87
CA PHE A 465 2.25 24.78 24.44
C PHE A 465 1.60 25.50 25.64
N PRO A 466 0.90 26.63 25.41
CA PRO A 466 0.37 27.46 26.50
C PRO A 466 -0.73 26.75 27.30
N ASP A 467 -1.49 25.86 26.66
CA ASP A 467 -2.65 25.19 27.28
C ASP A 467 -2.32 23.82 27.91
N ASP A 468 -1.19 23.19 27.56
CA ASP A 468 -0.78 21.86 28.09
C ASP A 468 0.77 21.68 28.09
N PRO A 469 1.49 22.44 28.93
CA PRO A 469 2.96 22.41 28.97
C PRO A 469 3.53 21.05 29.44
N LEU A 470 2.78 20.28 30.22
CA LEU A 470 3.23 18.99 30.75
C LEU A 470 3.29 17.92 29.66
N TYR A 471 2.43 18.00 28.65
CA TYR A 471 2.49 17.08 27.51
C TYR A 471 3.76 17.26 26.66
N LEU A 472 4.20 18.50 26.45
CA LEU A 472 5.47 18.75 25.76
C LEU A 472 6.61 18.05 26.51
N VAL A 473 6.69 18.25 27.83
CA VAL A 473 7.73 17.60 28.65
C VAL A 473 7.68 16.08 28.53
N PHE A 474 6.48 15.50 28.57
CA PHE A 474 6.28 14.06 28.39
C PHE A 474 6.79 13.56 27.04
N VAL A 475 6.45 14.23 25.94
CA VAL A 475 6.91 13.83 24.60
C VAL A 475 8.42 14.00 24.45
N LEU A 476 9.01 15.09 24.95
CA LEU A 476 10.47 15.28 24.93
C LEU A 476 11.20 14.18 25.72
N ALA A 477 10.67 13.80 26.88
CA ALA A 477 11.22 12.71 27.68
C ALA A 477 11.09 11.35 26.98
N LEU A 478 9.99 11.08 26.26
CA LEU A 478 9.83 9.90 25.41
C LEU A 478 10.83 9.87 24.25
N ILE A 479 11.04 10.99 23.58
CA ILE A 479 11.99 11.10 22.46
C ILE A 479 13.43 10.85 22.95
N ARG A 480 13.80 11.29 24.15
CA ARG A 480 15.14 11.06 24.72
C ARG A 480 15.47 9.62 25.04
N ILE A 481 14.46 8.80 25.34
CA ILE A 481 14.66 7.38 25.64
C ILE A 481 14.55 6.49 24.39
N ALA A 482 14.28 7.07 23.22
CA ALA A 482 14.28 6.39 21.94
C ALA A 482 15.70 5.94 21.55
N THR A 483 15.82 4.76 20.96
CA THR A 483 17.10 4.19 20.51
C THR A 483 17.07 3.91 19.01
N PRO A 484 18.22 3.90 18.32
CA PRO A 484 18.28 3.57 16.88
C PRO A 484 17.73 2.18 16.54
N GLU A 485 17.71 1.26 17.50
CA GLU A 485 17.11 -0.08 17.35
C GLU A 485 15.57 -0.04 17.24
N ARG A 486 14.94 1.03 17.71
CA ARG A 486 13.47 1.24 17.70
C ARG A 486 13.13 2.64 17.19
N PRO A 487 13.22 2.89 15.87
CA PRO A 487 12.99 4.22 15.30
C PRO A 487 11.58 4.76 15.57
N ARG A 488 10.56 3.88 15.68
CA ARG A 488 9.20 4.26 16.08
C ARG A 488 9.12 4.86 17.49
N GLY A 489 10.12 4.62 18.34
CA GLY A 489 10.24 5.27 19.65
C GLY A 489 10.49 6.78 19.55
N PHE A 490 10.99 7.28 18.42
CA PHE A 490 11.07 8.72 18.12
C PHE A 490 9.83 9.20 17.36
N SER A 491 9.51 8.51 16.25
CA SER A 491 8.56 9.06 15.27
C SER A 491 7.11 9.06 15.75
N ALA A 492 6.65 8.04 16.50
CA ALA A 492 5.29 8.01 17.02
C ALA A 492 4.99 9.12 18.07
N PRO A 493 5.84 9.36 19.09
CA PRO A 493 5.68 10.53 19.96
C PRO A 493 5.75 11.86 19.20
N PHE A 494 6.67 11.98 18.23
CA PHE A 494 6.82 13.20 17.43
C PHE A 494 5.59 13.47 16.56
N GLY A 495 5.00 12.46 15.92
CA GLY A 495 3.76 12.61 15.16
C GLY A 495 2.59 13.08 16.01
N ARG A 496 2.45 12.58 17.25
CA ARG A 496 1.41 13.07 18.16
C ARG A 496 1.64 14.51 18.60
N LEU A 497 2.90 14.91 18.75
CA LEU A 497 3.26 16.32 18.95
C LEU A 497 2.74 17.14 17.76
N MET A 498 3.15 16.77 16.54
CA MET A 498 2.75 17.45 15.31
C MET A 498 1.23 17.50 15.13
N ALA A 499 0.50 16.44 15.45
CA ALA A 499 -0.96 16.42 15.39
C ALA A 499 -1.59 17.48 16.30
N ARG A 500 -1.09 17.63 17.54
CA ARG A 500 -1.52 18.70 18.44
C ARG A 500 -1.09 20.10 17.98
N LEU A 501 0.10 20.21 17.37
CA LEU A 501 0.60 21.47 16.81
C LEU A 501 -0.28 21.98 15.67
N MET A 502 -0.60 21.10 14.73
CA MET A 502 -1.37 21.45 13.54
C MET A 502 -2.84 21.73 13.88
N LEU A 503 -3.45 20.98 14.80
CA LEU A 503 -4.88 21.12 15.12
C LEU A 503 -5.17 22.09 16.28
N GLY A 504 -4.14 22.60 16.99
CA GLY A 504 -4.31 23.49 18.14
C GLY A 504 -4.79 24.92 17.80
N PRO A 505 -4.87 25.83 18.77
CA PRO A 505 -5.17 27.26 18.55
C PRO A 505 -4.05 28.01 17.80
N ASP A 506 -4.39 29.16 17.19
CA ASP A 506 -3.45 29.90 16.33
C ASP A 506 -2.23 30.43 17.07
N ARG A 507 -1.07 30.02 16.57
CA ARG A 507 0.21 30.58 16.98
C ARG A 507 0.55 31.67 15.99
N ARG A 508 0.71 32.88 16.49
CA ARG A 508 1.74 33.75 15.89
C ARG A 508 3.06 33.05 16.19
N VAL A 509 3.61 32.29 15.24
CA VAL A 509 5.05 32.02 15.24
C VAL A 509 5.66 33.42 15.26
N PRO A 510 6.33 33.85 16.35
CA PRO A 510 6.99 35.14 16.32
C PRO A 510 7.95 35.08 15.12
N SER A 511 8.15 36.20 14.42
CA SER A 511 9.04 36.23 13.24
C SER A 511 10.46 35.70 13.53
N ALA A 512 10.83 35.53 14.81
CA ALA A 512 11.95 34.73 15.28
C ALA A 512 11.57 33.88 16.50
N LEU A 513 11.93 32.59 16.50
CA LEU A 513 11.92 31.75 17.70
C LEU A 513 12.85 32.34 18.78
N SER A 514 12.50 32.19 20.05
CA SER A 514 13.43 32.49 21.14
C SER A 514 14.63 31.54 21.12
N ALA A 515 15.74 31.92 21.76
CA ALA A 515 16.93 31.06 21.84
C ALA A 515 16.64 29.69 22.49
N ALA A 516 15.71 29.64 23.45
CA ALA A 516 15.28 28.40 24.09
C ALA A 516 14.46 27.51 23.16
N GLU A 517 13.56 28.09 22.35
CA GLU A 517 12.78 27.36 21.35
C GLU A 517 13.66 26.86 20.21
N GLN A 518 14.62 27.67 19.76
CA GLN A 518 15.58 27.28 18.74
C GLN A 518 16.42 26.09 19.21
N ALA A 519 16.93 26.13 20.44
CA ALA A 519 17.67 25.02 21.04
C ALA A 519 16.82 23.73 21.15
N LEU A 520 15.52 23.85 21.41
CA LEU A 520 14.61 22.70 21.45
C LEU A 520 14.41 22.08 20.06
N VAL A 521 14.23 22.92 19.03
CA VAL A 521 14.12 22.48 17.63
C VAL A 521 15.41 21.78 17.20
N ASP A 522 16.57 22.32 17.58
CA ASP A 522 17.89 21.72 17.32
C ASP A 522 18.03 20.36 18.03
N GLU A 523 17.66 20.27 19.31
CA GLU A 523 17.71 19.02 20.08
C GLU A 523 16.86 17.91 19.44
N LEU A 524 15.64 18.26 18.98
CA LEU A 524 14.73 17.33 18.31
C LEU A 524 15.24 16.92 16.92
N ALA A 525 15.79 17.85 16.15
CA ALA A 525 16.39 17.57 14.85
C ALA A 525 17.59 16.62 14.98
N ASP A 526 18.49 16.88 15.93
CA ASP A 526 19.64 16.01 16.19
C ASP A 526 19.20 14.63 16.70
N ALA A 527 18.14 14.56 17.51
CA ALA A 527 17.56 13.28 17.94
C ALA A 527 16.99 12.49 16.75
N ALA A 528 16.34 13.16 15.80
CA ALA A 528 15.84 12.54 14.58
C ALA A 528 16.99 11.96 13.74
N ASP A 529 18.06 12.72 13.52
CA ASP A 529 19.23 12.24 12.76
C ASP A 529 19.92 11.08 13.48
N ARG A 530 20.05 11.13 14.81
CA ARG A 530 20.65 10.01 15.58
C ARG A 530 19.82 8.73 15.53
N VAL A 531 18.49 8.83 15.65
CA VAL A 531 17.60 7.67 15.79
C VAL A 531 17.16 7.11 14.44
N LEU A 532 16.90 7.95 13.44
CA LEU A 532 16.31 7.56 12.15
C LEU A 532 17.35 7.27 11.06
N ALA A 533 18.60 7.75 11.18
CA ALA A 533 19.65 7.46 10.19
C ALA A 533 20.11 6.00 10.18
N GLY A 534 19.79 5.21 11.22
CA GLY A 534 20.13 3.79 11.34
C GLY A 534 19.20 2.82 10.62
N SER A 535 18.08 3.29 10.04
CA SER A 535 17.12 2.43 9.35
C SER A 535 17.41 2.37 7.85
N ASP A 536 18.05 1.28 7.39
CA ASP A 536 18.24 0.84 5.97
C ASP A 536 18.00 1.95 4.92
N ALA A 537 18.99 2.82 4.68
CA ALA A 537 18.97 3.74 3.55
C ALA A 537 19.36 2.97 2.26
N PRO A 538 18.49 2.90 1.22
CA PRO A 538 18.91 2.42 -0.08
C PRO A 538 19.91 3.39 -0.71
N GLU A 539 20.95 2.84 -1.35
CA GLU A 539 21.94 3.60 -2.11
C GLU A 539 21.23 4.41 -3.21
N GLY A 540 21.20 5.75 -3.08
CA GLY A 540 20.86 6.65 -4.18
C GLY A 540 19.75 7.70 -3.96
N GLY A 541 19.12 7.78 -2.78
CA GLY A 541 18.13 8.83 -2.47
C GLY A 541 18.76 10.14 -1.97
N ASP A 542 18.21 11.28 -2.40
CA ASP A 542 18.72 12.63 -2.11
C ASP A 542 18.82 12.91 -0.59
N ARG A 543 19.96 13.50 -0.16
CA ARG A 543 20.40 13.61 1.24
C ARG A 543 19.73 14.76 2.02
N HIS A 544 18.41 14.79 2.10
CA HIS A 544 17.75 15.63 3.12
C HIS A 544 17.67 14.83 4.42
N GLY A 545 18.50 15.19 5.40
CA GLY A 545 18.56 14.51 6.71
C GLY A 545 17.24 14.63 7.48
N HIS A 546 16.90 13.60 8.25
CA HIS A 546 15.68 13.55 9.07
C HIS A 546 15.53 14.79 9.98
N GLY A 547 16.64 15.30 10.50
CA GLY A 547 16.68 16.52 11.29
C GLY A 547 16.25 17.77 10.53
N ALA A 548 16.54 17.86 9.23
CA ALA A 548 16.09 18.98 8.39
C ALA A 548 14.56 18.96 8.20
N SER A 549 13.97 17.78 8.01
CA SER A 549 12.51 17.61 7.94
C SER A 549 11.83 17.98 9.26
N VAL A 550 12.35 17.50 10.39
CA VAL A 550 11.84 17.84 11.73
C VAL A 550 11.93 19.34 12.01
N ARG A 551 13.07 19.97 11.67
CA ARG A 551 13.25 21.41 11.78
C ARG A 551 12.21 22.17 10.97
N THR A 552 12.05 21.81 9.70
CA THR A 552 11.09 22.42 8.79
C THR A 552 9.66 22.35 9.35
N LEU A 553 9.22 21.18 9.81
CA LEU A 553 7.91 20.99 10.43
C LEU A 553 7.68 21.85 11.69
N LEU A 554 8.72 22.10 12.48
CA LEU A 554 8.58 22.91 13.70
C LEU A 554 8.68 24.41 13.44
N THR A 555 9.32 24.83 12.35
CA THR A 555 9.55 26.26 12.02
C THR A 555 8.59 26.82 10.96
N GLU A 556 7.98 25.98 10.13
CA GLU A 556 7.03 26.43 9.10
C GLU A 556 5.79 27.09 9.72
N SER A 557 5.27 28.14 9.05
CA SER A 557 4.02 28.77 9.46
C SER A 557 2.84 27.80 9.29
N ARG A 558 1.87 27.85 10.21
CA ARG A 558 0.73 26.95 10.17
C ARG A 558 -0.14 27.12 8.92
N VAL A 559 -0.29 28.35 8.42
CA VAL A 559 -1.00 28.61 7.15
C VAL A 559 -0.35 27.84 6.01
N TYR A 560 0.98 27.85 5.94
CA TYR A 560 1.72 27.10 4.93
C TYR A 560 1.58 25.58 5.13
N GLN A 561 1.63 25.09 6.38
CA GLN A 561 1.41 23.67 6.67
C GLN A 561 0.03 23.19 6.24
N TYR A 562 -1.03 23.97 6.48
CA TYR A 562 -2.37 23.64 6.01
C TYR A 562 -2.46 23.66 4.48
N ALA A 563 -1.91 24.70 3.84
CA ALA A 563 -1.90 24.80 2.38
C ALA A 563 -1.08 23.69 1.71
N LYS A 564 -0.03 23.19 2.37
CA LYS A 564 0.86 22.15 1.83
C LYS A 564 0.39 20.73 2.11
N TYR A 565 -0.15 20.48 3.31
CA TYR A 565 -0.44 19.13 3.79
C TYR A 565 -1.94 18.82 3.93
N LEU A 566 -2.81 19.82 4.05
CA LEU A 566 -4.24 19.60 4.35
C LEU A 566 -5.20 20.13 3.29
N SER A 567 -4.73 20.88 2.30
CA SER A 567 -5.56 21.42 1.21
C SER A 567 -6.26 20.34 0.39
N ASP A 568 -5.65 19.15 0.27
CA ASP A 568 -6.14 18.01 -0.47
C ASP A 568 -6.45 16.80 0.42
N ALA A 569 -6.38 16.94 1.75
CA ALA A 569 -6.47 15.81 2.68
C ALA A 569 -7.88 15.21 2.80
N PHE A 570 -8.91 15.99 2.44
CA PHE A 570 -10.32 15.60 2.58
C PHE A 570 -11.11 15.84 1.30
N THR A 571 -12.19 15.08 1.14
CA THR A 571 -13.23 15.34 0.14
C THR A 571 -14.56 15.50 0.84
N LEU A 572 -15.37 16.48 0.43
CA LEU A 572 -16.69 16.73 0.98
C LEU A 572 -17.76 16.38 -0.06
N ASP A 573 -18.72 15.55 0.34
CA ASP A 573 -19.94 15.28 -0.41
C ASP A 573 -21.16 15.77 0.37
N LEU A 574 -22.12 16.41 -0.28
CA LEU A 574 -23.40 16.82 0.32
C LEU A 574 -24.55 16.00 -0.28
N SER A 575 -25.54 15.63 0.51
CA SER A 575 -26.68 14.86 0.04
C SER A 575 -27.63 15.72 -0.80
N THR A 576 -28.19 15.13 -1.85
CA THR A 576 -29.24 15.74 -2.69
C THR A 576 -30.32 14.70 -2.98
N ALA A 577 -31.46 15.14 -3.52
CA ALA A 577 -32.52 14.24 -3.96
C ALA A 577 -32.08 13.20 -5.02
N LYS A 578 -30.95 13.42 -5.70
CA LYS A 578 -30.37 12.51 -6.72
C LYS A 578 -29.16 11.71 -6.23
N GLY A 579 -28.81 11.81 -4.94
CA GLY A 579 -27.61 11.21 -4.35
C GLY A 579 -26.55 12.23 -3.95
N TRP A 580 -25.30 11.80 -3.81
CA TRP A 580 -24.19 12.62 -3.30
C TRP A 580 -23.66 13.62 -4.34
N LEU A 581 -23.61 14.90 -3.98
CA LEU A 581 -22.95 15.98 -4.71
C LEU A 581 -21.51 16.18 -4.19
N ARG A 582 -20.51 15.88 -5.01
CA ARG A 582 -19.10 16.15 -4.71
C ARG A 582 -18.82 17.65 -4.78
N ILE A 583 -18.30 18.21 -3.70
CA ILE A 583 -17.84 19.60 -3.64
C ILE A 583 -16.41 19.68 -4.20
N PRO A 584 -16.16 20.47 -5.25
CA PRO A 584 -14.86 20.47 -5.93
C PRO A 584 -13.77 21.19 -5.13
N GLU A 585 -14.13 22.28 -4.43
CA GLU A 585 -13.20 23.10 -3.66
C GLU A 585 -13.69 23.22 -2.22
N ILE A 586 -12.82 22.86 -1.28
CA ILE A 586 -13.06 23.03 0.15
C ILE A 586 -11.87 23.77 0.77
N GLY A 587 -12.17 24.71 1.67
CA GLY A 587 -11.17 25.32 2.53
C GLY A 587 -11.02 24.49 3.79
N VAL A 588 -9.79 24.07 4.10
CA VAL A 588 -9.46 23.42 5.37
C VAL A 588 -8.59 24.37 6.18
N ALA A 589 -9.01 24.67 7.39
CA ALA A 589 -8.37 25.64 8.28
C ALA A 589 -8.38 25.13 9.74
N PRO A 590 -7.48 25.64 10.59
CA PRO A 590 -7.58 25.42 12.03
C PRO A 590 -8.80 26.15 12.62
N LEU A 591 -9.24 25.76 13.82
CA LEU A 591 -10.26 26.52 14.55
C LEU A 591 -9.71 27.88 14.98
N GLU A 592 -10.48 28.95 14.72
CA GLU A 592 -10.15 30.30 15.18
C GLU A 592 -10.38 30.39 16.70
N THR A 593 -9.49 31.09 17.40
CA THR A 593 -9.62 31.34 18.84
C THR A 593 -10.01 32.80 19.05
N GLU A 594 -11.17 33.06 19.66
CA GLU A 594 -11.52 34.41 20.09
C GLU A 594 -10.47 34.91 21.11
N ALA A 595 -10.12 36.19 21.04
CA ALA A 595 -9.14 36.80 21.94
C ALA A 595 -9.59 36.65 23.42
N GLY A 596 -8.96 35.73 24.15
CA GLY A 596 -9.24 35.47 25.57
C GLY A 596 -10.04 34.18 25.87
N ALA A 597 -10.48 33.42 24.86
CA ALA A 597 -11.10 32.10 25.06
C ALA A 597 -10.04 30.98 25.06
N SER A 598 -10.24 29.95 25.89
CA SER A 598 -9.37 28.76 25.95
C SER A 598 -9.25 28.08 24.58
N GLY A 599 -8.03 27.76 24.14
CA GLY A 599 -7.74 27.19 22.83
C GLY A 599 -8.57 25.94 22.50
N ARG A 600 -9.46 26.05 21.50
CA ARG A 600 -10.13 24.88 20.90
C ARG A 600 -9.15 24.18 19.96
N ILE A 601 -9.12 22.86 20.02
CA ILE A 601 -8.36 22.02 19.10
C ILE A 601 -9.35 21.45 18.08
N GLY A 602 -9.03 21.48 16.80
CA GLY A 602 -9.94 20.95 15.78
C GLY A 602 -9.63 21.36 14.36
N LEU A 603 -10.60 21.09 13.48
CA LEU A 603 -10.57 21.42 12.06
C LEU A 603 -11.82 22.20 11.68
N ARG A 604 -11.65 23.19 10.80
CA ARG A 604 -12.71 23.93 10.14
C ARG A 604 -12.68 23.57 8.65
N ILE A 605 -13.82 23.12 8.13
CA ILE A 605 -14.04 22.82 6.71
C ILE A 605 -15.08 23.80 6.18
N VAL A 606 -14.72 24.59 5.18
CA VAL A 606 -15.61 25.59 4.57
C VAL A 606 -15.82 25.28 3.11
N CYS A 607 -17.05 25.43 2.63
CA CYS A 607 -17.34 25.41 1.20
C CYS A 607 -18.44 26.41 0.83
N ASP A 608 -18.36 26.90 -0.40
CA ASP A 608 -19.36 27.79 -1.01
C ASP A 608 -20.10 27.04 -2.13
N LEU A 609 -21.42 27.18 -2.15
CA LEU A 609 -22.33 26.66 -3.16
C LEU A 609 -22.89 27.83 -3.95
N ALA A 610 -22.66 27.81 -5.26
CA ALA A 610 -23.22 28.78 -6.18
C ALA A 610 -24.77 28.67 -6.25
N PRO A 611 -25.49 29.73 -6.66
CA PRO A 611 -26.95 29.73 -6.74
C PRO A 611 -27.57 28.64 -7.62
N ASP A 612 -26.82 28.15 -8.62
CA ASP A 612 -27.24 27.10 -9.56
C ASP A 612 -26.90 25.67 -9.09
N ALA A 613 -26.12 25.52 -8.01
CA ALA A 613 -25.83 24.21 -7.46
C ALA A 613 -27.11 23.54 -6.93
N PRO A 614 -27.25 22.20 -7.02
CA PRO A 614 -28.44 21.48 -6.58
C PRO A 614 -28.87 21.80 -5.13
N ALA A 615 -30.15 21.63 -4.84
CA ALA A 615 -30.67 21.71 -3.48
C ALA A 615 -30.05 20.60 -2.60
N ILE A 616 -29.57 20.99 -1.42
CA ILE A 616 -29.09 20.05 -0.41
C ILE A 616 -30.29 19.57 0.38
N GLU A 617 -30.60 18.29 0.25
CA GLU A 617 -31.81 17.65 0.75
C GLU A 617 -31.48 16.23 1.24
N ALA A 618 -32.40 15.57 1.94
CA ALA A 618 -32.19 14.19 2.38
C ALA A 618 -32.01 13.27 1.16
N ASP A 619 -31.02 12.36 1.21
CA ASP A 619 -30.81 11.35 0.18
C ASP A 619 -31.91 10.26 0.31
N PRO A 620 -32.82 10.11 -0.66
CA PRO A 620 -33.89 9.10 -0.58
C PRO A 620 -33.36 7.67 -0.77
N THR A 621 -32.12 7.52 -1.26
CA THR A 621 -31.47 6.23 -1.50
C THR A 621 -30.52 5.81 -0.37
N ALA A 622 -30.25 6.70 0.59
CA ALA A 622 -29.47 6.35 1.76
C ALA A 622 -30.24 5.29 2.58
N PRO A 623 -29.62 4.16 2.93
CA PRO A 623 -30.28 3.12 3.72
C PRO A 623 -30.75 3.73 5.04
N ALA A 624 -32.03 3.56 5.38
CA ALA A 624 -32.56 3.94 6.67
C ALA A 624 -31.76 3.20 7.76
N ALA A 625 -30.82 3.89 8.39
CA ALA A 625 -29.98 3.33 9.44
C ALA A 625 -30.86 3.09 10.69
N GLY A 626 -31.53 1.94 10.73
CA GLY A 626 -32.54 1.62 11.74
C GLY A 626 -33.86 2.38 11.52
N GLY A 627 -34.98 1.66 11.64
CA GLY A 627 -36.32 2.11 11.20
C GLY A 627 -36.90 3.39 11.82
N ASP A 628 -36.24 4.00 12.81
CA ASP A 628 -36.71 5.21 13.49
C ASP A 628 -35.94 6.50 13.12
N ARG A 629 -34.88 6.42 12.28
CA ARG A 629 -34.14 7.61 11.85
C ARG A 629 -34.91 8.39 10.78
N LEU A 630 -35.19 9.67 11.03
CA LEU A 630 -35.76 10.58 10.04
C LEU A 630 -34.74 10.83 8.90
N PRO A 631 -35.17 10.81 7.63
CA PRO A 631 -34.31 11.19 6.51
C PRO A 631 -34.06 12.70 6.57
N VAL A 632 -32.81 13.08 6.80
CA VAL A 632 -32.35 14.48 6.82
C VAL A 632 -31.14 14.67 5.91
N PRO A 633 -30.85 15.91 5.48
CA PRO A 633 -29.67 16.19 4.67
C PRO A 633 -28.38 15.91 5.46
N ALA A 634 -27.34 15.50 4.73
CA ALA A 634 -26.09 15.01 5.29
C ALA A 634 -24.87 15.56 4.55
N ALA A 635 -23.79 15.77 5.31
CA ALA A 635 -22.47 16.12 4.81
C ALA A 635 -21.52 14.96 5.11
N ARG A 636 -20.89 14.40 4.08
CA ARG A 636 -19.94 13.29 4.17
C ARG A 636 -18.53 13.79 3.89
N LEU A 637 -17.71 13.83 4.92
CA LEU A 637 -16.29 14.19 4.87
C LEU A 637 -15.45 12.91 4.85
N LEU A 638 -14.76 12.64 3.73
CA LEU A 638 -13.89 11.46 3.57
C LEU A 638 -12.43 11.87 3.52
N LEU A 639 -11.54 10.99 3.95
CA LEU A 639 -10.12 11.08 3.62
C LEU A 639 -9.93 10.96 2.11
N ALA A 640 -9.19 11.88 1.52
CA ALA A 640 -8.91 11.87 0.10
C ALA A 640 -7.85 10.79 -0.25
N PRO A 641 -8.16 9.86 -1.16
CA PRO A 641 -7.16 8.91 -1.66
C PRO A 641 -6.01 9.64 -2.36
N GLY A 642 -4.77 9.32 -1.99
CA GLY A 642 -3.59 9.89 -2.65
C GLY A 642 -3.28 11.34 -2.29
N ALA A 643 -3.91 11.89 -1.25
CA ALA A 643 -3.55 13.20 -0.70
C ALA A 643 -2.07 13.30 -0.33
N THR A 644 -1.55 14.53 -0.32
CA THR A 644 -0.18 14.84 0.07
C THR A 644 0.14 14.32 1.47
N LEU A 645 -0.82 14.38 2.38
CA LEU A 645 -0.78 13.79 3.71
C LEU A 645 -2.07 13.00 3.98
N CYS A 646 -1.96 11.72 4.36
CA CYS A 646 -3.13 11.01 4.88
C CYS A 646 -3.45 11.51 6.30
N ALA A 647 -4.53 12.31 6.41
CA ALA A 647 -4.93 12.93 7.68
C ALA A 647 -5.44 11.94 8.75
N TYR A 648 -5.48 10.62 8.45
CA TYR A 648 -5.85 9.60 9.43
C TYR A 648 -5.04 9.71 10.73
N SER A 649 -3.70 9.74 10.59
CA SER A 649 -2.80 9.74 11.76
C SER A 649 -2.76 11.09 12.47
N LEU A 650 -3.13 12.17 11.77
CA LEU A 650 -3.33 13.49 12.35
C LEU A 650 -4.53 13.50 13.32
N LEU A 651 -5.60 12.78 12.97
CA LEU A 651 -6.87 12.78 13.69
C LEU A 651 -6.97 11.67 14.75
N ALA A 652 -6.28 10.54 14.56
CA ALA A 652 -6.31 9.39 15.45
C ALA A 652 -5.99 9.66 16.95
N PRO A 653 -5.12 10.64 17.31
CA PRO A 653 -4.82 10.97 18.71
C PRO A 653 -5.93 11.71 19.48
N PHE A 654 -7.09 11.95 18.87
CA PHE A 654 -8.15 12.78 19.43
C PHE A 654 -9.49 12.03 19.59
N VAL A 655 -10.32 12.55 20.48
CA VAL A 655 -11.74 12.23 20.67
C VAL A 655 -12.57 13.32 20.01
N LEU A 656 -13.65 12.96 19.33
CA LEU A 656 -14.61 13.92 18.78
C LEU A 656 -15.52 14.41 19.91
N GLU A 657 -15.41 15.69 20.27
CA GLU A 657 -16.16 16.30 21.36
C GLU A 657 -17.47 16.91 20.85
N GLU A 658 -17.36 17.77 19.84
CA GLU A 658 -18.49 18.47 19.25
C GLU A 658 -18.33 18.58 17.73
N VAL A 659 -19.44 18.58 17.01
CA VAL A 659 -19.52 19.02 15.63
C VAL A 659 -20.37 20.27 15.59
N GLU A 660 -19.77 21.38 15.20
CA GLU A 660 -20.45 22.66 15.05
C GLU A 660 -20.61 22.93 13.56
N ALA A 661 -21.82 23.28 13.14
CA ALA A 661 -22.09 23.65 11.76
C ALA A 661 -22.78 25.01 11.71
N VAL A 662 -22.27 25.88 10.84
CA VAL A 662 -22.81 27.20 10.56
C VAL A 662 -23.10 27.29 9.07
N VAL A 663 -24.30 27.78 8.74
CA VAL A 663 -24.71 28.04 7.36
C VAL A 663 -25.05 29.51 7.21
N ALA A 664 -24.61 30.10 6.10
CA ALA A 664 -25.05 31.41 5.65
C ALA A 664 -25.69 31.25 4.27
N VAL A 665 -26.89 31.78 4.09
CA VAL A 665 -27.61 31.72 2.82
C VAL A 665 -27.99 33.12 2.41
N GLU A 666 -27.70 33.48 1.17
CA GLU A 666 -28.04 34.76 0.56
C GLU A 666 -28.96 34.55 -0.64
N GLY A 667 -30.01 35.35 -0.73
CA GLY A 667 -30.94 35.35 -1.86
C GLY A 667 -31.99 34.24 -1.85
N LEU A 668 -32.43 33.74 -0.68
CA LEU A 668 -33.53 32.76 -0.59
C LEU A 668 -34.85 33.40 -1.07
N ARG A 669 -35.54 32.78 -2.03
CA ARG A 669 -36.75 33.34 -2.68
C ARG A 669 -38.02 32.53 -2.42
N SER A 670 -37.90 31.30 -1.95
CA SER A 670 -38.98 30.36 -1.63
C SER A 670 -39.73 30.74 -0.34
N LEU A 671 -40.22 31.96 -0.31
CA LEU A 671 -40.91 32.60 0.80
C LEU A 671 -42.43 32.45 0.64
N LYS A 672 -43.13 32.16 1.75
CA LYS A 672 -44.59 32.18 1.82
C LYS A 672 -45.03 33.52 2.43
N GLY A 673 -45.75 34.31 1.65
CA GLY A 673 -46.31 35.60 2.08
C GLY A 673 -47.80 35.49 2.39
N TYR A 674 -48.26 36.27 3.36
CA TYR A 674 -49.66 36.41 3.73
C TYR A 674 -49.99 37.88 3.99
N SER A 675 -51.00 38.39 3.29
CA SER A 675 -51.60 39.69 3.57
C SER A 675 -52.86 39.51 4.42
N GLU A 676 -53.48 40.61 4.82
CA GLU A 676 -54.80 40.58 5.49
C GLU A 676 -55.91 39.96 4.62
N LEU A 677 -55.70 39.87 3.31
CA LEU A 677 -56.63 39.24 2.36
C LEU A 677 -56.36 37.75 2.15
N GLY A 678 -55.30 37.21 2.77
CA GLY A 678 -54.89 35.80 2.64
C GLY A 678 -53.51 35.62 2.00
N PRO A 679 -53.16 34.38 1.59
CA PRO A 679 -51.85 34.05 1.03
C PRO A 679 -51.59 34.81 -0.27
N VAL A 680 -50.34 35.25 -0.46
CA VAL A 680 -49.88 35.94 -1.66
C VAL A 680 -48.80 35.13 -2.37
N ASP A 681 -48.77 35.24 -3.69
CA ASP A 681 -47.74 34.63 -4.53
C ASP A 681 -46.53 35.58 -4.61
N ALA A 682 -45.51 35.31 -3.79
CA ALA A 682 -44.30 36.13 -3.70
C ALA A 682 -43.42 36.09 -4.97
N THR A 683 -43.76 35.24 -5.96
CA THR A 683 -43.07 35.18 -7.26
C THR A 683 -43.58 36.22 -8.26
N LYS A 684 -44.69 36.91 -7.95
CA LYS A 684 -45.31 37.94 -8.79
C LYS A 684 -45.43 39.24 -8.00
N PRO A 685 -45.54 40.41 -8.64
CA PRO A 685 -45.79 41.65 -7.92
C PRO A 685 -47.10 41.59 -7.10
N PHE A 686 -47.01 41.94 -5.81
CA PHE A 686 -48.16 41.88 -4.88
C PHE A 686 -48.20 43.08 -3.92
N GLN A 687 -49.35 43.28 -3.29
CA GLN A 687 -49.60 44.37 -2.34
C GLN A 687 -49.49 43.84 -0.89
N PRO A 688 -48.35 44.01 -0.20
CA PRO A 688 -48.12 43.39 1.12
C PRO A 688 -49.17 43.79 2.17
N PHE A 689 -49.62 45.05 2.13
CA PHE A 689 -50.57 45.62 3.09
C PHE A 689 -51.99 45.77 2.50
N GLY A 690 -52.29 45.04 1.42
CA GLY A 690 -53.56 45.13 0.70
C GLY A 690 -53.71 46.37 -0.20
N PRO A 691 -54.85 46.50 -0.89
CA PRO A 691 -55.08 47.55 -1.89
C PRO A 691 -55.27 48.95 -1.28
N ALA A 692 -55.72 49.04 -0.02
CA ALA A 692 -55.91 50.27 0.73
C ALA A 692 -55.31 50.15 2.13
N PRO A 693 -53.97 50.28 2.27
CA PRO A 693 -53.27 50.10 3.55
C PRO A 693 -53.73 51.08 4.62
N ARG A 694 -53.80 50.61 5.88
CA ARG A 694 -54.09 51.41 7.07
C ARG A 694 -53.00 51.19 8.13
N ILE A 695 -52.94 52.06 9.14
CA ILE A 695 -52.10 51.78 10.31
C ILE A 695 -52.58 50.48 10.96
N GLY A 696 -51.65 49.61 11.33
CA GLY A 696 -51.92 48.26 11.81
C GLY A 696 -52.01 47.22 10.70
N SER A 697 -52.10 47.62 9.42
CA SER A 697 -52.11 46.64 8.32
C SER A 697 -50.83 45.81 8.34
N SER A 698 -50.99 44.49 8.23
CA SER A 698 -49.89 43.55 8.43
C SER A 698 -49.59 42.69 7.20
N PHE A 699 -48.31 42.40 7.04
CA PHE A 699 -47.78 41.44 6.07
C PHE A 699 -46.95 40.40 6.82
N ILE A 700 -47.28 39.12 6.64
CA ILE A 700 -46.58 38.02 7.28
C ILE A 700 -45.78 37.27 6.22
N VAL A 701 -44.52 36.97 6.51
CA VAL A 701 -43.62 36.22 5.65
C VAL A 701 -42.97 35.09 6.43
N GLY A 702 -42.83 33.93 5.83
CA GLY A 702 -42.10 32.80 6.42
C GLY A 702 -41.42 31.95 5.37
N ALA A 703 -40.39 31.22 5.79
CA ALA A 703 -39.68 30.26 4.95
C ALA A 703 -39.52 28.93 5.69
N TYR A 704 -39.85 27.84 5.01
CA TYR A 704 -39.78 26.49 5.58
C TYR A 704 -38.35 26.12 5.97
N GLU A 705 -37.37 26.41 5.11
CA GLU A 705 -35.97 26.06 5.31
C GLU A 705 -35.37 26.62 6.61
N PRO A 706 -35.36 27.96 6.86
CA PRO A 706 -34.86 28.51 8.12
C PRO A 706 -35.75 28.20 9.32
N ALA A 707 -37.03 27.87 9.13
CA ALA A 707 -37.92 27.51 10.23
C ALA A 707 -37.55 26.20 10.94
N LEU A 708 -36.81 25.30 10.26
CA LEU A 708 -36.26 24.07 10.83
C LEU A 708 -34.91 24.29 11.53
N LYS A 709 -34.43 25.53 11.61
CA LYS A 709 -33.06 25.85 12.04
C LYS A 709 -33.05 26.86 13.17
N ARG A 710 -31.97 26.85 13.93
CA ARG A 710 -31.69 27.90 14.91
C ARG A 710 -31.01 29.08 14.19
N VAL A 711 -31.84 29.99 13.68
CA VAL A 711 -31.41 31.21 13.01
C VAL A 711 -30.82 32.18 14.04
N GLU A 712 -29.67 32.78 13.73
CA GLU A 712 -29.03 33.82 14.56
C GLU A 712 -29.40 35.22 14.03
N THR A 713 -29.14 35.45 12.74
CA THR A 713 -29.51 36.69 12.04
C THR A 713 -30.32 36.40 10.78
N ALA A 714 -31.21 37.33 10.44
CA ALA A 714 -31.99 37.30 9.21
C ALA A 714 -32.10 38.71 8.63
N HIS A 715 -31.99 38.83 7.31
CA HIS A 715 -32.09 40.08 6.57
C HIS A 715 -33.18 39.91 5.51
N LEU A 716 -34.32 40.57 5.70
CA LEU A 716 -35.42 40.53 4.76
C LEU A 716 -35.27 41.66 3.75
N ARG A 717 -34.98 41.31 2.50
CA ARG A 717 -34.82 42.25 1.39
C ARG A 717 -36.14 42.41 0.65
N LEU A 718 -36.67 43.62 0.72
CA LEU A 718 -37.88 44.08 0.06
C LEU A 718 -37.51 44.74 -1.27
N VAL A 719 -38.03 44.23 -2.39
CA VAL A 719 -37.86 44.84 -3.71
C VAL A 719 -39.16 45.54 -4.09
N TRP A 720 -39.19 46.86 -3.96
CA TRP A 720 -40.32 47.73 -4.25
C TRP A 720 -40.49 47.99 -5.75
N SER A 721 -41.75 48.05 -6.18
CA SER A 721 -42.15 48.44 -7.53
C SER A 721 -43.05 49.67 -7.50
N GLY A 722 -43.09 50.38 -8.63
CA GLY A 722 -43.96 51.54 -8.80
C GLY A 722 -43.63 52.73 -7.91
N LEU A 723 -42.41 52.82 -7.37
CA LEU A 723 -41.97 53.94 -6.54
C LEU A 723 -42.11 55.29 -7.29
N PRO A 724 -42.37 56.40 -6.58
CA PRO A 724 -42.39 57.74 -7.16
C PRO A 724 -41.15 58.03 -8.00
N ARG A 725 -41.35 58.49 -9.24
CA ARG A 725 -40.27 58.72 -10.23
C ARG A 725 -39.61 60.10 -10.12
N ASP A 726 -40.27 61.03 -9.45
CA ASP A 726 -39.85 62.42 -9.32
C ASP A 726 -38.69 62.57 -8.31
N PHE A 727 -37.87 63.60 -8.52
CA PHE A 727 -36.80 63.95 -7.59
C PHE A 727 -37.40 64.41 -6.25
N GLY A 728 -36.96 63.82 -5.13
CA GLY A 728 -37.40 64.19 -3.77
C GLY A 728 -38.34 63.20 -3.07
N GLY A 729 -38.49 61.97 -3.57
CA GLY A 729 -39.10 60.85 -2.83
C GLY A 729 -40.57 61.05 -2.44
N PHE A 730 -40.98 60.46 -1.32
CA PHE A 730 -42.33 60.66 -0.78
C PHE A 730 -42.65 62.09 -0.34
N PRO A 731 -41.70 62.90 0.19
CA PRO A 731 -41.94 64.32 0.45
C PRO A 731 -42.41 65.09 -0.78
N ALA A 732 -41.80 64.86 -1.94
CA ALA A 732 -42.22 65.49 -3.19
C ALA A 732 -43.55 64.92 -3.69
N TYR A 733 -43.74 63.60 -3.63
CA TYR A 733 -44.95 62.93 -4.13
C TYR A 733 -46.22 63.33 -3.36
N TYR A 734 -46.11 63.45 -2.03
CA TYR A 734 -47.21 63.77 -1.11
C TYR A 734 -47.29 65.25 -0.71
N ARG A 735 -46.58 66.16 -1.40
CA ARG A 735 -46.54 67.60 -1.08
C ARG A 735 -47.93 68.23 -0.87
N GLN A 736 -48.95 67.75 -1.57
CA GLN A 736 -50.32 68.28 -1.51
C GLN A 736 -51.21 67.62 -0.45
N TYR A 737 -50.72 66.61 0.26
CA TYR A 737 -51.46 65.86 1.29
C TYR A 737 -51.37 66.51 2.68
N GLY A 738 -50.52 67.52 2.86
CA GLY A 738 -50.41 68.26 4.12
C GLY A 738 -49.21 67.82 4.95
N GLU A 739 -49.45 67.08 6.04
CA GLU A 739 -48.50 66.77 7.12
C GLU A 739 -47.15 66.13 6.68
N ASP A 740 -46.24 65.91 7.61
CA ASP A 740 -44.86 65.43 7.39
C ASP A 740 -44.79 64.02 6.78
N TRP A 741 -44.73 63.93 5.44
CA TRP A 741 -44.60 62.70 4.63
C TRP A 741 -43.13 62.36 4.30
N SER A 742 -42.25 62.34 5.31
CA SER A 742 -40.85 61.94 5.12
C SER A 742 -40.69 60.44 4.83
N ASP A 743 -39.67 60.08 4.04
CA ASP A 743 -39.44 58.68 3.65
C ASP A 743 -39.26 57.74 4.87
N ALA A 744 -38.61 58.25 5.92
CA ALA A 744 -38.37 57.52 7.17
C ALA A 744 -39.61 57.33 8.06
N ARG A 745 -40.70 58.10 7.83
CA ARG A 745 -41.96 57.96 8.60
C ARG A 745 -42.77 56.73 8.22
N PHE A 746 -42.55 56.19 7.03
CA PHE A 746 -43.19 54.95 6.56
C PHE A 746 -42.56 53.76 7.28
N GLY A 747 -42.91 53.62 8.56
CA GLY A 747 -42.36 52.63 9.47
C GLY A 747 -43.21 51.36 9.56
N ALA A 748 -42.53 50.25 9.87
CA ALA A 748 -43.16 49.02 10.30
C ALA A 748 -42.50 48.48 11.58
N GLU A 749 -43.32 47.97 12.48
CA GLU A 749 -42.86 47.08 13.56
C GLU A 749 -42.61 45.69 12.98
N ILE A 750 -41.54 45.04 13.43
CA ILE A 750 -41.18 43.69 13.03
C ILE A 750 -41.34 42.75 14.23
N ASP A 751 -42.23 41.78 14.10
CA ASP A 751 -42.45 40.74 15.10
C ASP A 751 -42.05 39.36 14.56
N TRP A 752 -41.47 38.52 15.41
CA TRP A 752 -41.14 37.12 15.16
C TRP A 752 -42.15 36.20 15.84
N LEU A 753 -42.61 35.15 15.17
CA LEU A 753 -43.48 34.14 15.76
C LEU A 753 -42.64 33.08 16.50
N ALA A 754 -42.79 33.00 17.83
CA ALA A 754 -42.10 32.03 18.68
C ALA A 754 -43.08 31.41 19.67
N GLY A 755 -43.24 30.07 19.64
CA GLY A 755 -44.20 29.36 20.48
C GLY A 755 -45.65 29.81 20.29
N GLY A 756 -46.02 30.22 19.07
CA GLY A 756 -47.35 30.75 18.75
C GLY A 756 -47.60 32.20 19.21
N VAL A 757 -46.60 32.86 19.80
CA VAL A 757 -46.68 34.25 20.28
C VAL A 757 -45.79 35.16 19.43
N TRP A 758 -46.28 36.36 19.12
CA TRP A 758 -45.51 37.37 18.41
C TRP A 758 -44.61 38.13 19.38
N VAL A 759 -43.30 38.11 19.14
CA VAL A 759 -42.25 38.76 19.95
C VAL A 759 -41.53 39.80 19.10
N PRO A 760 -41.26 41.03 19.59
CA PRO A 760 -40.56 42.04 18.81
C PRO A 760 -39.15 41.59 18.37
N ALA A 761 -38.85 41.72 17.08
CA ALA A 761 -37.56 41.33 16.47
C ALA A 761 -36.55 42.49 16.33
N SER A 762 -37.03 43.74 16.39
CA SER A 762 -36.25 44.97 16.20
C SER A 762 -36.19 45.86 17.46
N GLY A 763 -36.24 45.29 18.66
CA GLY A 763 -36.24 46.05 19.92
C GLY A 763 -37.54 46.83 20.20
N GLY A 764 -38.57 46.64 19.38
CA GLY A 764 -39.87 47.30 19.51
C GLY A 764 -39.97 48.68 18.87
N GLU A 765 -38.90 49.18 18.24
CA GLU A 765 -38.93 50.44 17.51
C GLU A 765 -39.35 50.24 16.04
N PRO A 766 -40.17 51.15 15.46
CA PRO A 766 -40.52 51.11 14.05
C PRO A 766 -39.30 51.24 13.13
N VAL A 767 -39.15 50.31 12.20
CA VAL A 767 -38.11 50.33 11.18
C VAL A 767 -38.65 50.98 9.90
N PRO A 768 -37.93 51.95 9.29
CA PRO A 768 -38.38 52.56 8.05
C PRO A 768 -38.33 51.57 6.87
N LEU A 769 -39.45 51.45 6.17
CA LEU A 769 -39.64 50.59 4.98
C LEU A 769 -39.01 51.18 3.71
N PHE A 770 -38.70 52.48 3.74
CA PHE A 770 -38.04 53.22 2.69
C PHE A 770 -36.95 54.08 3.34
N GLY A 771 -35.82 54.28 2.66
CA GLY A 771 -34.74 55.10 3.18
C GLY A 771 -34.07 55.88 2.05
N ALA A 772 -33.68 57.13 2.33
CA ALA A 772 -32.79 57.88 1.45
C ALA A 772 -31.34 57.46 1.73
N VAL A 773 -30.57 57.19 0.68
CA VAL A 773 -29.11 57.15 0.78
C VAL A 773 -28.65 58.61 0.87
N ASP A 774 -27.73 58.94 1.79
CA ASP A 774 -27.15 60.28 1.88
C ASP A 774 -26.64 60.73 0.49
N GLY A 775 -27.27 61.77 -0.07
CA GLY A 775 -26.96 62.32 -1.40
C GLY A 775 -27.76 61.77 -2.59
N ALA A 776 -28.64 60.78 -2.42
CA ALA A 776 -29.48 60.26 -3.51
C ALA A 776 -30.82 61.01 -3.62
N SER A 777 -31.16 61.48 -4.82
CA SER A 777 -32.41 62.23 -5.06
C SER A 777 -33.65 61.36 -5.36
N ARG A 778 -33.51 60.03 -5.32
CA ARG A 778 -34.55 59.03 -5.65
C ARG A 778 -34.60 57.93 -4.59
N LEU A 779 -35.78 57.36 -4.38
CA LEU A 779 -35.99 56.22 -3.50
C LEU A 779 -35.32 54.95 -4.08
N PRO A 780 -34.53 54.20 -3.29
CA PRO A 780 -33.99 52.93 -3.73
C PRO A 780 -35.12 51.91 -3.89
N ALA A 781 -35.06 51.14 -4.98
CA ALA A 781 -36.01 50.06 -5.23
C ALA A 781 -35.87 48.92 -4.21
N THR A 782 -34.71 48.79 -3.56
CA THR A 782 -34.43 47.71 -2.61
C THR A 782 -34.25 48.25 -1.21
N ARG A 783 -34.91 47.64 -0.22
CA ARG A 783 -34.74 47.91 1.20
C ARG A 783 -34.44 46.62 1.95
N THR A 784 -33.38 46.59 2.74
CA THR A 784 -33.09 45.47 3.64
C THR A 784 -33.57 45.81 5.05
N LEU A 785 -34.28 44.87 5.67
CA LEU A 785 -34.71 44.93 7.06
C LEU A 785 -33.90 43.91 7.86
N ASP A 786 -33.10 44.41 8.79
CA ASP A 786 -32.25 43.58 9.64
C ASP A 786 -33.02 43.08 10.86
N MET A 787 -32.88 41.79 11.13
CA MET A 787 -33.59 41.12 12.20
C MET A 787 -32.67 40.15 12.95
N ARG A 788 -32.87 40.07 14.26
CA ARG A 788 -32.24 39.04 15.09
C ARG A 788 -33.31 38.09 15.62
N SER A 789 -33.02 36.81 15.55
CA SER A 789 -33.92 35.80 16.10
C SER A 789 -33.99 35.93 17.63
N PRO A 790 -35.18 35.93 18.25
CA PRO A 790 -35.29 35.98 19.70
C PRO A 790 -34.80 34.65 20.31
N ALA A 791 -34.23 34.71 21.51
CA ALA A 791 -33.72 33.50 22.19
C ALA A 791 -34.81 32.42 22.44
N ALA A 792 -36.08 32.83 22.49
CA ALA A 792 -37.23 31.94 22.64
C ALA A 792 -37.71 31.27 21.34
N ALA A 793 -37.16 31.64 20.17
CA ALA A 793 -37.50 30.99 18.90
C ALA A 793 -36.79 29.63 18.78
N GLU A 794 -37.51 28.56 19.13
CA GLU A 794 -37.06 27.20 18.89
C GLU A 794 -37.33 26.76 17.43
N PRO A 795 -36.44 25.94 16.84
CA PRO A 795 -36.68 25.33 15.53
C PRO A 795 -37.95 24.47 15.52
N LEU A 796 -38.68 24.48 14.40
CA LEU A 796 -39.81 23.59 14.20
C LEU A 796 -39.35 22.12 14.12
N PRO A 797 -40.22 21.15 14.47
CA PRO A 797 -39.87 19.73 14.41
C PRO A 797 -39.42 19.30 13.01
N PRO A 798 -38.29 18.59 12.86
CA PRO A 798 -37.75 18.17 11.55
C PRO A 798 -38.68 17.29 10.71
N ARG A 799 -39.65 16.64 11.35
CA ARG A 799 -40.70 15.82 10.72
C ARG A 799 -41.78 16.62 9.98
N LEU A 800 -41.83 17.94 10.14
CA LEU A 800 -42.79 18.80 9.44
C LEU A 800 -42.48 18.79 7.94
N ALA A 801 -43.43 18.44 7.10
CA ALA A 801 -43.24 18.50 5.65
C ALA A 801 -43.35 19.93 5.10
N ALA A 802 -42.62 20.24 4.03
CA ALA A 802 -42.66 21.56 3.37
C ALA A 802 -44.06 21.97 2.88
N THR A 803 -44.90 20.98 2.52
CA THR A 803 -46.30 21.17 2.12
C THR A 803 -47.18 21.65 3.27
N ASP A 804 -46.87 21.23 4.49
CA ASP A 804 -47.66 21.51 5.69
C ASP A 804 -47.26 22.82 6.36
N PHE A 805 -46.08 23.37 6.03
CA PHE A 805 -45.63 24.66 6.52
C PHE A 805 -46.51 25.80 5.98
N ARG A 806 -47.45 26.30 6.78
CA ARG A 806 -48.33 27.42 6.42
C ARG A 806 -48.65 28.27 7.65
N TYR A 807 -49.01 29.53 7.41
CA TYR A 807 -49.54 30.38 8.47
C TYR A 807 -51.02 30.07 8.70
N ASP A 808 -51.33 29.47 9.84
CA ASP A 808 -52.68 29.23 10.35
C ASP A 808 -52.69 29.38 11.89
N LEU A 809 -53.84 29.13 12.53
CA LEU A 809 -53.98 29.27 13.99
C LEU A 809 -53.09 28.30 14.79
N ALA A 810 -52.57 27.24 14.17
CA ALA A 810 -51.69 26.26 14.80
C ALA A 810 -50.20 26.60 14.62
N ALA A 811 -49.86 27.59 13.79
CA ALA A 811 -48.48 27.96 13.51
C ALA A 811 -47.72 28.34 14.80
N GLN A 812 -46.65 27.61 15.08
CA GLN A 812 -45.83 27.81 16.29
C GLN A 812 -44.60 28.69 16.05
N GLY A 813 -44.12 28.79 14.81
CA GLY A 813 -42.90 29.54 14.48
C GLY A 813 -42.58 29.56 12.98
N GLY A 814 -41.43 30.14 12.62
CA GLY A 814 -40.96 30.24 11.24
C GLY A 814 -41.54 31.41 10.43
N PHE A 815 -42.28 32.32 11.09
CA PHE A 815 -42.93 33.47 10.46
C PHE A 815 -42.52 34.77 11.13
N VAL A 816 -42.52 35.82 10.32
CA VAL A 816 -42.22 37.21 10.69
C VAL A 816 -43.40 38.06 10.23
N ARG A 817 -43.80 39.03 11.04
CA ARG A 817 -44.86 39.99 10.72
C ARG A 817 -44.28 41.40 10.64
N LEU A 818 -44.55 42.07 9.53
CA LEU A 818 -44.38 43.50 9.35
C LEU A 818 -45.72 44.18 9.60
N ARG A 819 -45.81 45.09 10.57
CA ARG A 819 -47.03 45.84 10.88
C ARG A 819 -46.79 47.33 10.64
N LEU A 820 -47.60 47.97 9.80
CA LEU A 820 -47.49 49.41 9.52
C LEU A 820 -47.79 50.26 10.76
N THR A 821 -46.90 51.20 11.07
CA THR A 821 -47.04 52.10 12.23
C THR A 821 -47.19 53.57 11.86
N GLY A 822 -46.74 53.99 10.67
CA GLY A 822 -46.86 55.38 10.23
C GLY A 822 -46.60 55.57 8.73
N PRO A 823 -46.76 56.80 8.22
CA PRO A 823 -47.26 58.02 8.90
C PRO A 823 -48.77 57.98 9.25
N PRO A 824 -49.31 58.96 10.00
CA PRO A 824 -50.76 59.13 10.19
C PRO A 824 -51.50 59.14 8.84
N GLY A 825 -52.37 58.15 8.63
CA GLY A 825 -53.04 57.92 7.32
C GLY A 825 -52.35 56.91 6.40
N ALA A 826 -51.30 56.23 6.86
CA ALA A 826 -50.52 55.20 6.16
C ALA A 826 -49.99 55.69 4.80
N PHE A 827 -50.64 55.33 3.69
CA PHE A 827 -50.28 55.78 2.34
C PHE A 827 -51.30 56.76 1.74
N GLY A 828 -52.15 57.37 2.56
CA GLY A 828 -53.06 58.43 2.13
C GLY A 828 -54.34 57.97 1.41
N HIS A 829 -54.61 56.66 1.33
CA HIS A 829 -55.81 56.10 0.67
C HIS A 829 -57.13 56.59 1.28
N GLN A 830 -57.17 56.78 2.60
CA GLN A 830 -58.34 57.36 3.28
C GLN A 830 -58.42 58.89 3.15
N LEU A 831 -57.26 59.56 2.98
CA LEU A 831 -57.16 61.01 2.89
C LEU A 831 -57.46 61.52 1.48
N TYR A 832 -57.11 60.75 0.44
CA TYR A 832 -57.21 61.16 -0.95
C TYR A 832 -58.63 61.57 -1.39
N PRO A 833 -59.71 60.80 -1.10
CA PRO A 833 -61.07 61.23 -1.46
C PRO A 833 -61.46 62.58 -0.83
N LEU A 834 -61.08 62.81 0.44
CA LEU A 834 -61.34 64.06 1.15
C LEU A 834 -60.56 65.24 0.54
N LEU A 835 -59.29 65.02 0.19
CA LEU A 835 -58.43 66.02 -0.44
C LEU A 835 -58.91 66.35 -1.86
N LEU A 836 -59.31 65.33 -2.63
CA LEU A 836 -59.86 65.50 -3.99
C LEU A 836 -61.17 66.28 -3.95
N SER A 837 -62.12 65.91 -3.08
CA SER A 837 -63.36 66.67 -2.89
C SER A 837 -63.09 68.10 -2.45
N ARG A 838 -62.18 68.34 -1.50
CA ARG A 838 -61.80 69.69 -1.05
C ARG A 838 -61.16 70.52 -2.18
N ASN A 839 -60.36 69.91 -3.03
CA ASN A 839 -59.76 70.57 -4.19
C ASN A 839 -60.81 70.86 -5.28
N MET A 840 -61.79 69.96 -5.48
CA MET A 840 -62.96 70.14 -6.35
C MET A 840 -63.92 71.25 -5.86
N THR A 841 -64.20 71.35 -4.56
CA THR A 841 -65.03 72.43 -4.00
C THR A 841 -64.33 73.79 -4.05
N ARG A 842 -62.99 73.83 -3.90
CA ARG A 842 -62.18 75.06 -4.05
C ARG A 842 -61.94 75.46 -5.51
N THR A 843 -62.21 74.59 -6.49
CA THR A 843 -62.11 74.90 -7.92
C THR A 843 -63.39 75.53 -8.48
N ALA A 844 -64.53 75.40 -7.79
CA ALA A 844 -65.77 76.09 -8.17
C ALA A 844 -65.66 77.63 -8.12
N PHE A 845 -64.66 78.19 -7.43
CA PHE A 845 -64.53 79.63 -7.14
C PHE A 845 -63.26 80.33 -7.69
N TRP A 846 -62.37 79.67 -8.46
CA TRP A 846 -61.08 80.28 -8.90
C TRP A 846 -60.53 79.72 -10.23
N ARG A 847 -59.93 80.56 -11.10
CA ARG A 847 -59.44 80.23 -12.47
C ARG A 847 -57.92 80.48 -12.68
N GLY A 848 -57.05 79.67 -12.09
CA GLY A 848 -55.60 79.69 -12.36
C GLY A 848 -55.03 78.27 -12.56
N PRO A 849 -53.84 78.10 -13.17
CA PRO A 849 -53.21 76.79 -13.32
C PRO A 849 -52.89 76.21 -11.93
N ARG A 850 -53.35 74.99 -11.66
CA ARG A 850 -53.10 74.27 -10.40
C ARG A 850 -52.43 72.93 -10.68
N GLU A 851 -51.47 72.58 -9.83
CA GLU A 851 -50.86 71.26 -9.84
C GLU A 851 -51.91 70.20 -9.43
N PRO A 852 -52.00 69.06 -10.13
CA PRO A 852 -52.92 67.98 -9.79
C PRO A 852 -52.50 67.28 -8.48
N ILE A 853 -53.49 66.81 -7.69
CA ILE A 853 -53.22 65.95 -6.53
C ILE A 853 -52.88 64.55 -7.04
N ASN A 854 -51.66 64.09 -6.75
CA ASN A 854 -51.22 62.74 -7.06
C ASN A 854 -52.12 61.71 -6.35
N PRO A 855 -52.50 60.60 -7.00
CA PRO A 855 -53.18 59.50 -6.31
C PRO A 855 -52.29 58.90 -5.20
N PRO A 856 -52.87 58.24 -4.19
CA PRO A 856 -52.09 57.65 -3.10
C PRO A 856 -51.24 56.49 -3.65
N TYR A 857 -49.99 56.40 -3.20
CA TYR A 857 -49.12 55.28 -3.61
C TYR A 857 -49.59 53.99 -2.91
N THR A 858 -49.90 52.95 -3.69
CA THR A 858 -50.10 51.61 -3.10
C THR A 858 -48.76 50.89 -3.08
N PRO A 859 -48.26 50.46 -1.90
CA PRO A 859 -47.03 49.70 -1.80
C PRO A 859 -47.16 48.39 -2.57
N VAL A 860 -46.25 48.16 -3.51
CA VAL A 860 -46.17 46.93 -4.30
C VAL A 860 -44.76 46.38 -4.19
N LEU A 861 -44.62 45.14 -3.75
CA LEU A 861 -43.36 44.41 -3.80
C LEU A 861 -43.28 43.66 -5.13
N ALA A 862 -42.23 43.89 -5.90
CA ALA A 862 -41.86 43.07 -7.07
C ALA A 862 -41.27 41.72 -6.67
N GLY A 863 -40.68 41.63 -5.46
CA GLY A 863 -40.08 40.41 -4.97
C GLY A 863 -39.61 40.53 -3.52
N LEU A 864 -39.27 39.38 -2.97
CA LEU A 864 -38.72 39.21 -1.62
C LEU A 864 -37.50 38.29 -1.69
N GLU A 865 -36.47 38.65 -0.94
CA GLU A 865 -35.32 37.77 -0.70
C GLU A 865 -35.05 37.72 0.81
N LEU A 866 -34.61 36.58 1.30
CA LEU A 866 -34.19 36.39 2.68
C LEU A 866 -32.73 35.95 2.70
N ASP A 867 -31.89 36.73 3.38
CA ASP A 867 -30.54 36.32 3.74
C ASP A 867 -30.58 35.87 5.22
N TYR A 868 -29.95 34.75 5.58
CA TYR A 868 -29.94 34.30 6.98
C TYR A 868 -28.66 33.57 7.35
N THR A 869 -28.35 33.59 8.65
CA THR A 869 -27.32 32.74 9.26
C THR A 869 -27.95 31.82 10.30
N ALA A 870 -27.54 30.56 10.32
CA ALA A 870 -28.02 29.58 11.28
C ALA A 870 -26.89 28.68 11.78
N ARG A 871 -27.03 28.18 13.00
CA ARG A 871 -26.01 27.41 13.70
C ARG A 871 -26.59 26.19 14.41
N THR A 872 -25.86 25.07 14.40
CA THR A 872 -26.09 23.94 15.30
C THR A 872 -24.80 23.44 15.94
N ILE A 873 -24.90 22.82 17.11
CA ILE A 873 -23.79 22.19 17.84
C ILE A 873 -24.24 20.82 18.31
N ILE A 874 -23.68 19.77 17.71
CA ILE A 874 -23.94 18.38 18.07
C ILE A 874 -22.86 17.92 19.06
N ARG A 875 -23.26 17.58 20.29
CA ARG A 875 -22.34 17.07 21.33
C ARG A 875 -22.41 15.55 21.40
N VAL A 876 -21.31 14.87 21.07
CA VAL A 876 -21.32 13.43 20.80
C VAL A 876 -21.71 12.57 22.02
N SER A 877 -21.25 12.94 23.22
CA SER A 877 -21.34 12.11 24.43
C SER A 877 -22.30 12.60 25.52
N GLN A 878 -23.10 13.64 25.28
CA GLN A 878 -23.89 14.33 26.32
C GLN A 878 -25.41 14.31 26.11
N VAL A 879 -25.90 13.77 24.99
CA VAL A 879 -27.31 13.90 24.60
C VAL A 879 -28.02 12.54 24.72
N PRO A 880 -29.16 12.45 25.46
CA PRO A 880 -29.97 11.24 25.48
C PRO A 880 -30.45 10.86 24.07
N ARG A 881 -30.46 9.57 23.75
CA ARG A 881 -30.86 9.04 22.44
C ARG A 881 -32.17 9.64 21.92
N GLU A 882 -33.20 9.71 22.76
CA GLU A 882 -34.50 10.29 22.39
C GLU A 882 -34.43 11.75 21.93
N HIS A 883 -33.52 12.54 22.50
CA HIS A 883 -33.36 13.95 22.15
C HIS A 883 -32.72 14.10 20.76
N ALA A 884 -31.66 13.34 20.48
CA ALA A 884 -30.99 13.34 19.18
C ALA A 884 -31.93 12.90 18.04
N TYR A 885 -32.74 11.85 18.27
CA TYR A 885 -33.75 11.41 17.28
C TYR A 885 -34.85 12.46 17.07
N ARG A 886 -35.25 13.19 18.13
CA ARG A 886 -36.22 14.30 18.02
C ARG A 886 -35.67 15.48 17.21
N GLN A 887 -34.39 15.79 17.36
CA GLN A 887 -33.70 16.84 16.62
C GLN A 887 -33.19 16.39 15.25
N ALA A 888 -33.23 15.08 14.97
CA ALA A 888 -32.71 14.45 13.76
C ALA A 888 -31.23 14.80 13.49
N GLU A 889 -30.42 14.80 14.55
CA GLU A 889 -28.99 15.07 14.49
C GLU A 889 -28.21 13.78 14.71
N PHE A 890 -27.38 13.42 13.74
CA PHE A 890 -26.69 12.14 13.71
C PHE A 890 -25.26 12.28 13.23
N ILE A 891 -24.38 11.44 13.77
CA ILE A 891 -22.99 11.34 13.33
C ILE A 891 -22.66 9.87 13.11
N ASP A 892 -22.17 9.54 11.93
CA ASP A 892 -21.75 8.20 11.55
C ASP A 892 -20.29 8.21 11.07
N HIS A 893 -19.49 7.22 11.45
CA HIS A 893 -18.21 6.97 10.80
C HIS A 893 -18.44 6.24 9.49
N VAL A 894 -17.76 6.69 8.43
CA VAL A 894 -17.54 5.88 7.23
C VAL A 894 -16.33 5.01 7.51
N VAL A 895 -16.50 3.70 7.40
CA VAL A 895 -15.48 2.69 7.66
C VAL A 895 -15.26 1.84 6.41
N PRO A 896 -14.11 1.13 6.29
CA PRO A 896 -13.77 0.42 5.07
C PRO A 896 -14.84 -0.58 4.58
N TYR A 897 -15.68 -1.11 5.46
CA TYR A 897 -16.70 -2.11 5.12
C TYR A 897 -18.15 -1.62 5.37
N GLY A 898 -18.39 -0.31 5.55
CA GLY A 898 -19.74 0.22 5.75
C GLY A 898 -19.77 1.54 6.54
N SER A 899 -20.78 1.71 7.39
CA SER A 899 -20.91 2.84 8.31
C SER A 899 -21.25 2.40 9.74
N GLU A 900 -20.72 3.14 10.70
CA GLU A 900 -20.91 2.90 12.15
C GLU A 900 -21.54 4.13 12.80
N GLU A 901 -22.65 3.95 13.52
CA GLU A 901 -23.33 5.03 14.24
C GLU A 901 -22.51 5.44 15.47
N VAL A 902 -22.13 6.72 15.52
CA VAL A 902 -21.30 7.32 16.58
C VAL A 902 -22.14 8.18 17.52
N HIS A 903 -23.14 8.87 16.98
CA HIS A 903 -24.11 9.64 17.75
C HIS A 903 -25.51 9.29 17.27
N PRO A 904 -26.46 8.97 18.18
CA PRO A 904 -26.39 9.14 19.64
C PRO A 904 -25.95 7.91 20.46
N VAL A 905 -25.39 6.86 19.83
CA VAL A 905 -24.93 5.66 20.56
C VAL A 905 -23.64 5.97 21.33
N PRO A 906 -23.61 5.86 22.67
CA PRO A 906 -22.38 6.04 23.42
C PRO A 906 -21.46 4.84 23.16
N LEU A 907 -20.44 5.05 22.32
CA LEU A 907 -19.37 4.06 22.12
C LEU A 907 -18.36 4.16 23.27
N GLN A 908 -17.99 3.01 23.85
CA GLN A 908 -16.82 2.89 24.73
C GLN A 908 -15.73 2.08 24.02
N PRO A 909 -14.48 2.61 23.95
CA PRO A 909 -14.03 3.93 24.41
C PRO A 909 -14.62 5.09 23.59
N GLU A 910 -14.54 6.32 24.11
CA GLU A 910 -15.08 7.51 23.43
C GLU A 910 -14.62 7.60 21.97
N PRO A 911 -15.55 7.91 21.04
CA PRO A 911 -15.28 7.89 19.62
C PRO A 911 -14.28 8.98 19.21
N GLY A 912 -13.32 8.61 18.37
CA GLY A 912 -12.49 9.58 17.66
C GLY A 912 -13.27 10.27 16.54
N PRO A 913 -12.66 11.22 15.82
CA PRO A 913 -13.22 11.78 14.57
C PRO A 913 -13.27 10.77 13.41
N LEU A 914 -12.51 9.68 13.51
CA LEU A 914 -12.50 8.55 12.59
C LEU A 914 -12.46 7.26 13.40
N GLN A 915 -12.83 6.13 12.77
CA GLN A 915 -12.70 4.82 13.41
C GLN A 915 -11.24 4.53 13.81
N ARG A 916 -11.05 4.10 15.06
CA ARG A 916 -9.74 3.73 15.59
C ARG A 916 -9.21 2.49 14.89
N ARG A 917 -7.94 2.55 14.50
CA ARG A 917 -7.24 1.48 13.84
C ARG A 917 -6.87 0.40 14.87
N PRO A 918 -7.08 -0.88 14.55
CA PRO A 918 -6.65 -1.97 15.41
C PRO A 918 -5.15 -2.29 15.30
N ALA A 919 -4.60 -2.32 14.07
CA ALA A 919 -3.17 -2.54 13.77
C ALA A 919 -2.83 -2.07 12.33
N ASP A 920 -1.54 -2.03 11.96
CA ASP A 920 -1.07 -1.71 10.59
C ASP A 920 -1.61 -2.69 9.51
N GLY A 921 -1.82 -3.96 9.85
CA GLY A 921 -2.33 -4.99 8.94
C GLY A 921 -3.42 -5.84 9.58
N ALA A 922 -4.48 -6.12 8.83
CA ALA A 922 -5.57 -7.00 9.27
C ALA A 922 -6.05 -7.93 8.15
N LEU A 923 -6.15 -9.23 8.43
CA LEU A 923 -6.80 -10.23 7.59
C LEU A 923 -8.12 -10.66 8.24
N HIS A 924 -9.23 -10.47 7.54
CA HIS A 924 -10.57 -10.88 7.96
C HIS A 924 -10.97 -12.14 7.20
N ILE A 925 -11.44 -13.16 7.93
CA ILE A 925 -11.83 -14.47 7.43
C ILE A 925 -13.30 -14.68 7.80
N ALA A 926 -14.16 -14.73 6.79
CA ALA A 926 -15.56 -15.11 6.97
C ALA A 926 -15.70 -16.63 6.84
N LEU A 927 -16.33 -17.23 7.84
CA LEU A 927 -16.65 -18.65 7.89
C LEU A 927 -18.17 -18.85 7.79
N SER A 928 -18.57 -19.85 7.01
CA SER A 928 -19.96 -20.31 6.91
C SER A 928 -20.05 -21.82 7.16
N GLY A 929 -21.24 -22.31 7.48
CA GLY A 929 -21.46 -23.74 7.75
C GLY A 929 -20.80 -24.24 9.05
N THR A 930 -20.38 -23.35 9.94
CA THR A 930 -19.90 -23.65 11.29
C THR A 930 -20.57 -22.70 12.29
N GLY A 931 -20.33 -22.85 13.59
CA GLY A 931 -20.95 -22.02 14.61
C GLY A 931 -20.21 -22.08 15.95
N PRO A 932 -20.76 -21.42 16.99
CA PRO A 932 -20.14 -21.35 18.31
C PRO A 932 -19.84 -22.73 18.89
N GLY A 933 -18.71 -22.86 19.59
CA GLY A 933 -18.25 -24.10 20.24
C GLY A 933 -17.73 -25.19 19.30
N LYS A 934 -17.82 -25.02 17.96
CA LYS A 934 -17.37 -26.04 17.00
C LYS A 934 -15.89 -25.86 16.63
N PRO A 935 -15.11 -26.96 16.50
CA PRO A 935 -13.73 -26.88 16.03
C PRO A 935 -13.64 -26.71 14.51
N VAL A 936 -12.64 -25.94 14.06
CA VAL A 936 -12.35 -25.66 12.65
C VAL A 936 -10.85 -25.80 12.38
N SER A 937 -10.52 -26.45 11.27
CA SER A 937 -9.17 -26.57 10.74
C SER A 937 -8.98 -25.65 9.52
N LEU A 938 -8.02 -24.73 9.58
CA LEU A 938 -7.65 -23.80 8.52
C LEU A 938 -6.23 -24.11 8.01
N LEU A 939 -6.11 -24.48 6.75
CA LEU A 939 -4.83 -24.75 6.09
C LEU A 939 -4.35 -23.53 5.33
N PHE A 940 -3.18 -23.03 5.73
CA PHE A 940 -2.46 -21.97 5.04
C PHE A 940 -1.40 -22.58 4.12
N TRP A 941 -1.55 -22.39 2.81
CA TRP A 941 -0.52 -22.71 1.83
C TRP A 941 0.21 -21.42 1.42
N MET A 942 1.48 -21.32 1.79
CA MET A 942 2.37 -20.22 1.38
C MET A 942 3.05 -20.54 0.04
N ALA A 943 3.12 -19.55 -0.85
CA ALA A 943 3.73 -19.66 -2.19
C ALA A 943 5.26 -19.70 -2.14
N GLU A 944 5.85 -18.91 -1.24
CA GLU A 944 7.29 -18.80 -1.04
C GLU A 944 7.66 -19.15 0.40
N ARG A 945 8.93 -19.52 0.64
CA ARG A 945 9.49 -19.51 2.00
C ARG A 945 9.70 -18.05 2.42
N ALA A 946 9.24 -17.69 3.61
CA ALA A 946 9.46 -16.36 4.16
C ALA A 946 10.95 -15.96 4.04
N ARG A 947 11.23 -14.75 3.53
CA ARG A 947 12.59 -14.20 3.49
C ARG A 947 13.04 -13.95 4.93
N ARG A 948 13.63 -14.96 5.58
CA ARG A 948 14.20 -14.82 6.94
C ARG A 948 15.34 -13.80 6.90
N ARG A 949 15.08 -12.56 7.29
CA ARG A 949 16.13 -11.53 7.46
C ARG A 949 17.04 -11.83 8.68
N ARG A 950 16.54 -12.52 9.72
CA ARG A 950 17.32 -13.04 10.87
C ARG A 950 16.72 -14.33 11.42
N ARG A 951 17.52 -15.12 12.16
CA ARG A 951 17.19 -16.50 12.60
C ARG A 951 16.11 -16.59 13.70
N TYR A 952 15.69 -15.46 14.31
CA TYR A 952 14.86 -15.44 15.53
C TYR A 952 13.73 -14.39 15.62
N ASP A 953 13.48 -13.55 14.61
CA ASP A 953 12.34 -12.60 14.65
C ASP A 953 11.07 -13.25 14.07
N VAL A 954 10.21 -13.77 14.94
CA VAL A 954 8.84 -14.16 14.58
C VAL A 954 7.95 -12.94 14.83
N PRO A 955 7.31 -12.36 13.81
CA PRO A 955 6.45 -11.21 13.98
C PRO A 955 5.24 -11.56 14.85
N ALA A 956 4.85 -10.64 15.74
CA ALA A 956 3.68 -10.83 16.59
C ALA A 956 2.39 -10.72 15.76
N VAL A 957 1.51 -11.71 15.91
CA VAL A 957 0.16 -11.72 15.33
C VAL A 957 -0.84 -11.97 16.47
N ALA A 958 -1.97 -11.27 16.43
CA ALA A 958 -3.05 -11.48 17.39
C ALA A 958 -4.32 -11.93 16.66
N TRP A 959 -4.96 -12.96 17.21
CA TRP A 959 -6.22 -13.49 16.71
C TRP A 959 -7.39 -12.86 17.45
N GLN A 960 -8.43 -12.51 16.71
CA GLN A 960 -9.65 -11.91 17.22
C GLN A 960 -10.87 -12.52 16.54
N TYR A 961 -12.01 -12.44 17.20
CA TYR A 961 -13.29 -12.91 16.69
C TYR A 961 -14.38 -11.87 16.97
N LEU A 962 -15.45 -11.91 16.17
CA LEU A 962 -16.58 -10.98 16.32
C LEU A 962 -17.64 -11.58 17.27
N ALA A 963 -17.91 -10.87 18.36
CA ALA A 963 -18.95 -11.22 19.33
C ALA A 963 -19.65 -9.96 19.85
N ASP A 964 -20.98 -10.01 19.96
CA ASP A 964 -21.83 -8.90 20.43
C ASP A 964 -21.55 -7.55 19.74
N GLY A 965 -21.22 -7.58 18.43
CA GLY A 965 -20.86 -6.36 17.71
C GLY A 965 -19.57 -5.70 18.22
N ALA A 966 -18.58 -6.48 18.66
CA ALA A 966 -17.23 -6.02 18.97
C ALA A 966 -16.17 -7.09 18.65
N TRP A 967 -14.95 -6.67 18.32
CA TRP A 967 -13.82 -7.58 18.15
C TRP A 967 -13.23 -7.95 19.51
N ARG A 968 -13.21 -9.24 19.85
CA ARG A 968 -12.62 -9.80 21.08
C ARG A 968 -11.36 -10.58 20.77
N SER A 969 -10.40 -10.59 21.69
CA SER A 969 -9.18 -11.40 21.57
C SER A 969 -9.53 -12.88 21.66
N LEU A 970 -9.01 -13.71 20.75
CA LEU A 970 -9.16 -15.16 20.81
C LEU A 970 -8.31 -15.70 21.98
N PRO A 971 -8.91 -16.41 22.95
CA PRO A 971 -8.18 -17.06 24.03
C PRO A 971 -7.21 -18.13 23.50
N HIS A 972 -6.04 -18.26 24.13
CA HIS A 972 -4.99 -19.20 23.68
C HIS A 972 -5.39 -20.68 23.85
N ASP A 973 -6.23 -21.00 24.83
CA ASP A 973 -6.75 -22.35 25.11
C ASP A 973 -7.71 -22.86 24.02
N LEU A 974 -8.30 -21.96 23.22
CA LEU A 974 -9.10 -22.33 22.07
C LEU A 974 -8.27 -22.67 20.82
N VAL A 975 -6.96 -22.42 20.82
CA VAL A 975 -6.06 -22.82 19.73
C VAL A 975 -5.53 -24.24 20.01
N LEU A 976 -6.09 -25.23 19.32
CA LEU A 976 -5.76 -26.65 19.51
C LEU A 976 -4.41 -27.02 18.88
N ALA A 977 -4.09 -26.47 17.70
CA ALA A 977 -2.80 -26.68 17.04
C ALA A 977 -2.45 -25.51 16.11
N ASP A 978 -1.19 -25.05 16.11
CA ASP A 978 -0.65 -24.14 15.10
C ASP A 978 0.69 -24.67 14.57
N THR A 979 0.69 -25.20 13.34
CA THR A 979 1.92 -25.64 12.66
C THR A 979 2.49 -24.60 11.69
N THR A 980 1.81 -23.45 11.51
CA THR A 980 2.20 -22.37 10.61
C THR A 980 3.38 -21.54 11.11
N SER A 981 3.76 -21.71 12.38
CA SER A 981 4.78 -20.89 13.07
C SER A 981 4.46 -19.40 12.95
N ALA A 982 3.29 -18.98 13.45
CA ALA A 982 2.77 -17.62 13.34
C ALA A 982 2.70 -17.13 11.87
N LEU A 983 2.15 -17.98 10.99
CA LEU A 983 1.96 -17.70 9.55
C LEU A 983 3.27 -17.51 8.77
N MET A 984 4.41 -17.98 9.27
CA MET A 984 5.71 -17.86 8.59
C MET A 984 6.01 -19.02 7.63
N ARG A 985 5.25 -20.11 7.69
CA ARG A 985 5.34 -21.26 6.77
C ARG A 985 3.97 -21.85 6.51
N SER A 986 3.88 -22.65 5.44
CA SER A 986 2.68 -23.46 5.19
C SER A 986 2.42 -24.40 6.37
N GLY A 987 1.16 -24.55 6.74
CA GLY A 987 0.76 -25.35 7.88
C GLY A 987 -0.73 -25.27 8.18
N LEU A 988 -1.12 -25.99 9.20
CA LEU A 988 -2.47 -26.10 9.72
C LEU A 988 -2.61 -25.25 10.98
N LEU A 989 -3.72 -24.52 11.07
CA LEU A 989 -4.20 -23.92 12.30
C LEU A 989 -5.55 -24.55 12.65
N THR A 990 -5.65 -25.13 13.84
CA THR A 990 -6.86 -25.76 14.34
C THR A 990 -7.28 -25.06 15.62
N LEU A 991 -8.52 -24.60 15.66
CA LEU A 991 -9.07 -23.84 16.78
C LEU A 991 -10.54 -24.20 17.03
N THR A 992 -10.97 -24.07 18.28
CA THR A 992 -12.37 -24.14 18.68
C THR A 992 -12.97 -22.75 18.62
N LEU A 993 -14.12 -22.62 17.94
CA LEU A 993 -14.82 -21.35 17.87
C LEU A 993 -15.40 -20.99 19.25
N PRO A 994 -15.26 -19.73 19.72
CA PRO A 994 -15.82 -19.30 21.00
C PRO A 994 -17.34 -19.49 21.08
N ASP A 995 -17.86 -19.75 22.29
CA ASP A 995 -19.30 -19.96 22.52
C ASP A 995 -20.14 -18.68 22.35
N ASP A 996 -19.53 -17.51 22.52
CA ASP A 996 -20.13 -16.18 22.33
C ASP A 996 -19.96 -15.63 20.91
N LEU A 997 -19.45 -16.45 19.96
CA LEU A 997 -19.27 -16.05 18.57
C LEU A 997 -20.61 -15.65 17.94
N ALA A 998 -20.70 -14.40 17.49
CA ALA A 998 -21.90 -13.92 16.81
C ALA A 998 -21.86 -14.27 15.32
N GLU A 999 -23.02 -14.53 14.73
CA GLU A 999 -23.19 -14.46 13.29
C GLU A 999 -23.40 -12.99 12.91
N ALA A 1000 -22.58 -12.47 12.01
CA ALA A 1000 -22.82 -11.17 11.42
C ALA A 1000 -24.06 -11.27 10.51
N GLY A 1001 -25.15 -10.62 10.91
CA GLY A 1001 -26.33 -10.35 10.07
C GLY A 1001 -26.45 -8.86 9.80
N ASP A 1002 -27.28 -8.48 8.81
CA ASP A 1002 -27.52 -7.09 8.46
C ASP A 1002 -27.87 -6.25 9.70
N ALA A 1003 -27.04 -5.25 9.97
CA ALA A 1003 -27.30 -4.07 10.80
C ALA A 1003 -27.65 -4.28 12.29
N ALA A 1004 -26.82 -4.99 13.07
CA ALA A 1004 -26.72 -4.65 14.50
C ALA A 1004 -26.20 -3.20 14.62
N ALA A 1005 -27.02 -2.31 15.18
CA ALA A 1005 -26.68 -0.89 15.35
C ALA A 1005 -25.48 -0.74 16.31
N GLY A 1006 -24.41 -0.06 15.87
CA GLY A 1006 -23.28 0.35 16.71
C GLY A 1006 -22.05 -0.58 16.77
N GLY A 1007 -22.01 -1.70 16.04
CA GLY A 1007 -20.84 -2.61 16.02
C GLY A 1007 -19.96 -2.55 14.75
N PRO A 1008 -18.73 -3.10 14.77
CA PRO A 1008 -17.81 -3.15 13.63
C PRO A 1008 -18.46 -3.71 12.38
N ARG A 1009 -18.36 -2.97 11.26
CA ARG A 1009 -18.88 -3.46 9.98
C ARG A 1009 -17.93 -4.46 9.33
N VAL A 1010 -18.50 -5.56 8.83
CA VAL A 1010 -17.82 -6.62 8.10
C VAL A 1010 -18.50 -6.83 6.74
N PRO A 1011 -17.76 -7.21 5.68
CA PRO A 1011 -18.26 -7.18 4.30
C PRO A 1011 -19.19 -8.36 3.89
N GLY A 1012 -20.02 -8.87 4.80
CA GLY A 1012 -21.00 -9.92 4.50
C GLY A 1012 -21.51 -10.67 5.74
N THR A 1013 -22.32 -11.69 5.50
CA THR A 1013 -22.92 -12.51 6.56
C THR A 1013 -22.06 -13.70 6.95
N GLY A 1014 -22.17 -14.17 8.19
CA GLY A 1014 -21.48 -15.37 8.69
C GLY A 1014 -20.64 -15.09 9.94
N HIS A 1015 -19.78 -16.04 10.30
CA HIS A 1015 -18.91 -15.91 11.48
C HIS A 1015 -17.55 -15.34 11.08
N TRP A 1016 -17.07 -14.33 11.80
CA TRP A 1016 -15.86 -13.61 11.42
C TRP A 1016 -14.71 -13.82 12.40
N LEU A 1017 -13.57 -14.22 11.85
CA LEU A 1017 -12.27 -14.20 12.52
C LEU A 1017 -11.41 -13.10 11.90
N ARG A 1018 -10.50 -12.54 12.69
CA ARG A 1018 -9.53 -11.55 12.24
C ARG A 1018 -8.15 -11.85 12.80
N ILE A 1019 -7.13 -11.65 11.98
CA ILE A 1019 -5.73 -11.66 12.37
C ILE A 1019 -5.19 -10.25 12.22
N VAL A 1020 -4.57 -9.69 13.26
CA VAL A 1020 -3.96 -8.35 13.22
C VAL A 1020 -2.48 -8.37 13.53
N THR A 1021 -1.73 -7.44 12.94
CA THR A 1021 -0.30 -7.24 13.19
C THR A 1021 0.14 -5.81 12.92
N ASP A 1022 1.10 -5.32 13.72
CA ASP A 1022 1.82 -4.05 13.46
C ASP A 1022 3.20 -4.28 12.80
N ALA A 1023 3.55 -5.54 12.51
CA ALA A 1023 4.75 -5.86 11.74
C ALA A 1023 4.53 -5.51 10.26
N ASP A 1024 5.62 -5.15 9.54
CA ASP A 1024 5.54 -4.92 8.10
C ASP A 1024 4.99 -6.17 7.40
N PRO A 1025 3.87 -6.08 6.66
CA PRO A 1025 3.32 -7.19 5.89
C PRO A 1025 4.32 -7.90 4.98
N ALA A 1026 5.39 -7.22 4.52
CA ALA A 1026 6.46 -7.82 3.71
C ALA A 1026 7.32 -8.83 4.47
N THR A 1027 7.22 -8.89 5.81
CA THR A 1027 7.88 -9.89 6.65
C THR A 1027 7.24 -11.27 6.48
N PHE A 1028 5.95 -11.30 6.16
CA PHE A 1028 5.18 -12.53 6.00
C PHE A 1028 5.32 -13.08 4.57
N PRO A 1029 5.31 -14.42 4.40
CA PRO A 1029 5.29 -15.02 3.08
C PRO A 1029 3.96 -14.72 2.37
N ARG A 1030 4.00 -14.71 1.03
CA ARG A 1030 2.78 -14.60 0.22
C ARG A 1030 1.99 -15.90 0.32
N VAL A 1031 0.66 -15.78 0.42
CA VAL A 1031 -0.27 -16.91 0.47
C VAL A 1031 -0.66 -17.30 -0.95
N ALA A 1032 -0.62 -18.61 -1.21
CA ALA A 1032 -1.14 -19.22 -2.43
C ALA A 1032 -2.58 -19.70 -2.24
N ARG A 1033 -2.93 -20.32 -1.10
CA ARG A 1033 -4.32 -20.71 -0.75
C ARG A 1033 -4.55 -20.69 0.75
N LEU A 1034 -5.79 -20.41 1.12
CA LEU A 1034 -6.32 -20.63 2.46
C LEU A 1034 -7.57 -21.49 2.33
N LEU A 1035 -7.63 -22.62 3.03
CA LEU A 1035 -8.69 -23.62 2.89
C LEU A 1035 -9.23 -24.03 4.27
N ALA A 1036 -10.53 -24.27 4.37
CA ALA A 1036 -11.13 -24.94 5.51
C ALA A 1036 -10.98 -26.47 5.39
N ASN A 1037 -11.10 -27.18 6.51
CA ASN A 1037 -11.00 -28.64 6.60
C ASN A 1037 -9.67 -29.18 6.05
N GLY A 1038 -8.57 -28.50 6.35
CA GLY A 1038 -7.24 -28.90 5.92
C GLY A 1038 -6.57 -29.95 6.82
N LEU A 1039 -5.59 -30.65 6.27
CA LEU A 1039 -4.76 -31.64 6.94
C LEU A 1039 -3.32 -31.58 6.41
N THR A 1040 -2.35 -31.71 7.31
CA THR A 1040 -0.93 -31.90 6.97
C THR A 1040 -0.54 -33.34 7.29
N ALA A 1041 0.13 -34.03 6.36
CA ALA A 1041 0.57 -35.40 6.57
C ALA A 1041 2.02 -35.63 6.13
N SER A 1042 2.77 -36.41 6.92
CA SER A 1042 4.15 -36.80 6.62
C SER A 1042 4.24 -38.28 6.28
N ARG A 1043 5.14 -38.63 5.35
CA ARG A 1043 5.39 -40.02 4.95
C ARG A 1043 5.98 -40.80 6.12
N VAL A 1044 5.48 -42.01 6.34
CA VAL A 1044 6.07 -42.95 7.30
C VAL A 1044 7.33 -43.53 6.65
N VAL A 1045 8.50 -43.23 7.22
CA VAL A 1045 9.80 -43.70 6.73
C VAL A 1045 10.08 -45.08 7.33
N THR A 1046 10.32 -46.07 6.47
CA THR A 1046 10.81 -47.40 6.85
C THR A 1046 12.26 -47.55 6.41
N ASP A 1047 13.15 -47.87 7.34
CA ASP A 1047 14.58 -48.03 7.07
C ASP A 1047 14.86 -49.04 5.95
N GLY A 1048 15.72 -48.67 5.00
CA GLY A 1048 16.24 -49.58 3.95
C GLY A 1048 15.51 -49.58 2.61
N VAL A 1049 14.45 -48.80 2.42
CA VAL A 1049 13.74 -48.70 1.13
C VAL A 1049 14.12 -47.39 0.40
N PRO A 1050 14.72 -47.43 -0.80
CA PRO A 1050 15.02 -46.21 -1.54
C PRO A 1050 13.73 -45.46 -1.91
N HIS A 1051 13.63 -44.21 -1.48
CA HIS A 1051 12.49 -43.33 -1.72
C HIS A 1051 12.46 -42.90 -3.19
N LYS A 1052 11.49 -43.43 -3.96
CA LYS A 1052 11.12 -42.84 -5.25
C LYS A 1052 10.21 -41.63 -4.99
N PRO A 1053 10.39 -40.52 -5.75
CA PRO A 1053 9.49 -39.39 -5.69
C PRO A 1053 8.07 -39.82 -6.04
N LEU A 1054 7.10 -39.19 -5.38
CA LEU A 1054 5.68 -39.45 -5.60
C LEU A 1054 5.29 -39.21 -7.07
N PRO A 1055 4.62 -40.17 -7.74
CA PRO A 1055 4.10 -39.98 -9.09
C PRO A 1055 2.92 -38.99 -9.07
N ALA A 1056 2.60 -38.41 -10.24
CA ALA A 1056 1.42 -37.56 -10.36
C ALA A 1056 0.12 -38.38 -10.30
N GLY A 1057 -0.98 -37.75 -9.86
CA GLY A 1057 -2.32 -38.37 -9.86
C GLY A 1057 -2.59 -39.32 -8.69
N ILE A 1058 -2.15 -38.95 -7.49
CA ILE A 1058 -2.35 -39.75 -6.27
C ILE A 1058 -3.76 -39.55 -5.74
N ALA A 1059 -4.43 -40.65 -5.40
CA ALA A 1059 -5.67 -40.65 -4.65
C ALA A 1059 -5.38 -40.73 -3.15
N TRP A 1060 -5.92 -39.77 -2.38
CA TRP A 1060 -5.70 -39.63 -0.95
C TRP A 1060 -6.95 -40.05 -0.15
N GLN A 1061 -6.76 -40.90 0.85
CA GLN A 1061 -7.83 -41.35 1.75
C GLN A 1061 -7.30 -41.66 3.15
N LEU A 1062 -8.16 -41.54 4.17
CA LEU A 1062 -7.87 -42.11 5.49
C LEU A 1062 -8.00 -43.63 5.41
N GLU A 1063 -7.15 -44.37 6.13
CA GLU A 1063 -7.29 -45.84 6.21
C GLU A 1063 -8.63 -46.24 6.84
N THR A 1064 -9.12 -45.42 7.77
CA THR A 1064 -10.46 -45.52 8.35
C THR A 1064 -11.21 -44.21 8.11
N THR A 1065 -11.98 -44.16 7.02
CA THR A 1065 -12.77 -42.97 6.67
C THR A 1065 -14.05 -42.89 7.51
N PRO A 1066 -14.26 -41.82 8.30
CA PRO A 1066 -15.52 -41.61 9.01
C PRO A 1066 -16.70 -41.45 8.04
N PRO A 1067 -17.92 -41.93 8.37
CA PRO A 1067 -19.09 -41.74 7.53
C PRO A 1067 -19.39 -40.25 7.28
N GLY A 1068 -19.64 -39.88 6.02
CA GLY A 1068 -19.97 -38.49 5.63
C GLY A 1068 -18.77 -37.60 5.25
N LEU A 1069 -17.56 -38.16 5.22
CA LEU A 1069 -16.35 -37.49 4.77
C LEU A 1069 -16.06 -37.79 3.28
N GLY A 1070 -15.86 -36.75 2.47
CA GLY A 1070 -15.52 -36.89 1.05
C GLY A 1070 -14.04 -37.23 0.82
N ALA A 1071 -13.70 -37.55 -0.43
CA ALA A 1071 -12.31 -37.83 -0.83
C ALA A 1071 -11.41 -36.60 -0.67
N MET A 1072 -10.17 -36.81 -0.23
CA MET A 1072 -9.20 -35.74 0.01
C MET A 1072 -8.63 -35.22 -1.30
N VAL A 1073 -8.41 -33.91 -1.36
CA VAL A 1073 -7.76 -33.25 -2.49
C VAL A 1073 -6.35 -32.85 -2.10
N GLU A 1074 -5.39 -33.18 -2.97
CA GLU A 1074 -4.02 -32.71 -2.85
C GLU A 1074 -3.95 -31.21 -3.15
N VAL A 1075 -3.57 -30.42 -2.15
CA VAL A 1075 -3.45 -28.96 -2.29
C VAL A 1075 -2.07 -28.58 -2.81
N ARG A 1076 -1.04 -29.33 -2.40
CA ARG A 1076 0.35 -29.15 -2.82
C ARG A 1076 1.05 -30.51 -2.87
N ALA A 1077 1.76 -30.76 -3.98
CA ALA A 1077 2.65 -31.92 -4.12
C ALA A 1077 3.65 -32.02 -2.97
N ALA A 1078 3.97 -33.25 -2.58
CA ALA A 1078 4.80 -33.48 -1.42
C ALA A 1078 6.18 -32.83 -1.56
N THR A 1079 6.65 -32.27 -0.46
CA THR A 1079 7.95 -31.59 -0.36
C THR A 1079 8.81 -32.23 0.72
N GLY A 1080 10.11 -32.34 0.49
CA GLY A 1080 11.01 -33.18 1.30
C GLY A 1080 11.27 -34.52 0.63
N GLY A 1081 12.36 -35.20 1.02
CA GLY A 1081 12.92 -36.40 0.38
C GLY A 1081 14.41 -36.52 0.66
#